data_AF-A0A6P3VEZ3-F1
#
_entry.id   AF-A0A6P3VEZ3-F1
#
_cell.length_a   1.000
_cell.length_b   1.000
_cell.length_c   1.000
_cell.angle_alpha   90.00
_cell.angle_beta   90.00
_cell.angle_gamma   90.00
#
_symmetry.space_group_name_H-M   'P 1'
#
loop_
_entity.id
_entity.type
_entity.pdbx_description
1 polymer ?
#
loop_
_entity_poly.entity_id
_entity_poly.type
_entity_poly.pdbx_seq_one_letter_code
_entity_poly.pdbx_strand_id
1 'polypeptide(L)'
;MAERMAARLAAQEEQIELLSNEIERLRDGICGGQNIHKALASSPELENLRTENEKLKYRLIHLRRGLQEELALEALQGQPPAQKGQDRKEKAVKENQKNNIQKNNTQHKHVASEPKPADKNKKKEKAAAAAGGEKGAGKLKPLPSYISERLELYEELKKENDALLAKRAAGSHPISVVLPDGQKVQAQAWVSCPYQLACSISQGLADNSVIARVDGELWDLDRPLEKDCSLELLRFDSDDAQAVYWHSSAHILGEAMEKLYGGCLCYGPPIENGFYYDMFLDGQNSVSSSEFGDLESICKVIMKDKQPFERLELSKETLLRMFKYNKFKCRILNEKVTTPTTTVYRCGPLIDLCRGPHVRHTGKIKALKIYKNSSTYWEGRSDMETLQRIYGISFPDSKMLKEWERFQEEARNRDHRKIGKEQELFFFHDLSPGSCFFLPRGAYVYNTLTEFIREEYCRRGFQEVASPNIYNSKLWETSGHWQHYSENMFSFPVEQDIFALKPMNCPGHCLMFSHRPRSWRELPLRLADFGVLHRNELSGTLTGLTRVRRFQQDDAHIFCTMEQIESEMKGCLDFLRCVYDVFGFSFQLHLSTRPEKYLGDIAVWNQAEKQLENSLNEFGEPWKLNPGDGAFYGPKIDIKIKDAIGRYHQCATIQLDFQLPIRFNLTFVGKDGDDKARPVIIHRAILGSVERMIAILTENYAGKWPLWLSPRQVMFVPVNPSLEDYAKELCKQFVEAGFMADADLDSGCLLNKKIRNAQLAQYNFILVVGEKEKMTNSVNVRTRDNKVHGELSVEEVLARLTLLKQSRCRNAEEVF
;
A
#
# COMPACT_ATOMS: atom_id res chain seq x y z
N MET A 1 7.29 -29.08 -16.37
CA MET A 1 6.41 -27.89 -16.54
C MET A 1 6.61 -27.27 -17.92
N ALA A 2 7.80 -27.46 -18.51
CA ALA A 2 8.18 -27.06 -19.86
C ALA A 2 7.17 -27.49 -20.96
N GLU A 3 6.64 -28.72 -20.95
CA GLU A 3 5.69 -29.18 -21.98
C GLU A 3 4.41 -28.34 -22.07
N ARG A 4 3.84 -27.92 -20.93
CA ARG A 4 2.63 -27.07 -20.91
C ARG A 4 2.91 -25.67 -21.42
N MET A 5 4.09 -25.14 -21.15
CA MET A 5 4.51 -23.83 -21.67
C MET A 5 4.87 -23.89 -23.15
N ALA A 6 5.43 -25.00 -23.64
CA ALA A 6 5.64 -25.23 -25.06
C ALA A 6 4.31 -25.29 -25.84
N ALA A 7 3.29 -25.96 -25.29
CA ALA A 7 1.95 -25.97 -25.88
C ALA A 7 1.30 -24.56 -25.90
N ARG A 8 1.48 -23.78 -24.83
CA ARG A 8 1.00 -22.40 -24.74
C ARG A 8 1.75 -21.45 -25.70
N LEU A 9 3.05 -21.69 -25.89
CA LEU A 9 3.87 -20.99 -26.86
C LEU A 9 3.34 -21.20 -28.28
N ALA A 10 3.14 -22.47 -28.67
CA ALA A 10 2.64 -22.83 -30.00
C ALA A 10 1.26 -22.20 -30.29
N ALA A 11 0.32 -22.28 -29.35
CA ALA A 11 -1.00 -21.66 -29.50
C ALA A 11 -0.93 -20.14 -29.66
N GLN A 12 0.03 -19.49 -29.00
CA GLN A 12 0.21 -18.04 -29.10
C GLN A 12 0.93 -17.61 -30.38
N GLU A 13 1.81 -18.46 -30.94
CA GLU A 13 2.41 -18.27 -32.27
C GLU A 13 1.34 -18.33 -33.37
N GLU A 14 0.45 -19.31 -33.30
CA GLU A 14 -0.70 -19.46 -34.22
C GLU A 14 -1.64 -18.24 -34.13
N GLN A 15 -1.92 -17.74 -32.91
CA GLN A 15 -2.75 -16.55 -32.73
C GLN A 15 -2.12 -15.29 -33.33
N ILE A 16 -0.80 -15.13 -33.22
CA ILE A 16 -0.07 -14.01 -33.83
C ILE A 16 -0.11 -14.11 -35.35
N GLU A 17 0.02 -15.31 -35.92
CA GLU A 17 -0.03 -15.54 -37.35
C GLU A 17 -1.41 -15.18 -37.93
N LEU A 18 -2.49 -15.62 -37.28
CA LEU A 18 -3.87 -15.29 -37.67
C LEU A 18 -4.13 -13.78 -37.62
N LEU A 19 -3.72 -13.11 -36.53
CA LEU A 19 -3.86 -11.66 -36.40
C LEU A 19 -2.99 -10.89 -37.39
N SER A 20 -1.80 -11.38 -37.70
CA SER A 20 -0.94 -10.78 -38.72
C SER A 20 -1.57 -10.87 -40.09
N ASN A 21 -2.12 -12.04 -40.47
CA ASN A 21 -2.82 -12.23 -41.74
C ASN A 21 -4.07 -11.34 -41.86
N GLU A 22 -4.81 -11.12 -40.77
CA GLU A 22 -5.98 -10.25 -40.76
C GLU A 22 -5.59 -8.76 -40.88
N ILE A 23 -4.50 -8.33 -40.23
CA ILE A 23 -3.95 -6.98 -40.40
C ILE A 23 -3.50 -6.75 -41.85
N GLU A 24 -2.93 -7.75 -42.51
CA GLU A 24 -2.54 -7.66 -43.92
C GLU A 24 -3.75 -7.58 -44.85
N ARG A 25 -4.77 -8.42 -44.63
CA ARG A 25 -6.03 -8.34 -45.39
C ARG A 25 -6.72 -6.99 -45.28
N LEU A 26 -6.81 -6.43 -44.07
CA LEU A 26 -7.42 -5.12 -43.84
C LEU A 26 -6.59 -4.00 -44.44
N ARG A 27 -5.26 -4.09 -44.38
CA ARG A 27 -4.35 -3.15 -45.06
C ARG A 27 -4.55 -3.18 -46.58
N ASP A 28 -4.61 -4.36 -47.18
CA ASP A 28 -4.67 -4.53 -48.63
C ASP A 28 -6.07 -4.20 -49.18
N GLY A 29 -7.14 -4.48 -48.41
CA GLY A 29 -8.51 -4.08 -48.73
C GLY A 29 -8.73 -2.55 -48.72
N ILE A 30 -7.96 -1.82 -47.90
CA ILE A 30 -7.96 -0.34 -47.88
C ILE A 30 -7.24 0.26 -49.10
N CYS A 31 -6.29 -0.47 -49.71
CA CYS A 31 -5.52 -0.01 -50.87
C CYS A 31 -6.19 -0.28 -52.24
N GLY A 32 -7.31 -1.00 -52.30
CA GLY A 32 -7.95 -1.44 -53.56
C GLY A 32 -8.94 -0.47 -54.23
N GLY A 33 -9.19 0.72 -53.68
CA GLY A 33 -10.14 1.70 -54.23
C GLY A 33 -9.46 2.87 -54.96
N GLN A 34 -9.76 3.08 -56.24
CA GLN A 34 -9.32 4.26 -57.00
C GLN A 34 -9.98 5.55 -56.46
N ASN A 35 -9.40 6.12 -55.42
CA ASN A 35 -9.25 7.56 -55.14
C ASN A 35 -8.76 7.75 -53.70
N ILE A 36 -7.97 8.80 -53.50
CA ILE A 36 -7.48 9.36 -52.22
C ILE A 36 -6.04 8.96 -51.87
N HIS A 37 -5.11 9.60 -52.57
CA HIS A 37 -3.70 9.74 -52.18
C HIS A 37 -3.51 10.77 -51.03
N LYS A 38 -4.48 10.92 -50.13
CA LYS A 38 -4.47 11.94 -49.05
C LYS A 38 -5.09 11.53 -47.70
N ALA A 39 -5.29 10.23 -47.46
CA ALA A 39 -5.68 9.68 -46.17
C ALA A 39 -4.99 8.33 -45.94
N LEU A 40 -3.66 8.33 -45.88
CA LEU A 40 -2.88 7.14 -45.53
C LEU A 40 -2.70 7.08 -44.00
N ALA A 41 -3.24 6.01 -43.41
CA ALA A 41 -3.02 5.46 -42.07
C ALA A 41 -3.73 6.12 -40.87
N SER A 42 -4.98 5.74 -40.60
CA SER A 42 -5.30 4.75 -39.55
C SER A 42 -6.82 4.59 -39.39
N SER A 43 -7.36 3.40 -39.67
CA SER A 43 -8.64 3.03 -39.09
C SER A 43 -8.38 2.72 -37.61
N PRO A 44 -9.19 3.22 -36.66
CA PRO A 44 -9.09 2.86 -35.25
C PRO A 44 -9.07 1.34 -35.02
N GLU A 45 -9.75 0.58 -35.88
CA GLU A 45 -9.76 -0.89 -35.83
C GLU A 45 -8.41 -1.50 -36.23
N LEU A 46 -7.76 -0.97 -37.28
CA LEU A 46 -6.42 -1.41 -37.70
C LEU A 46 -5.35 -1.06 -36.65
N GLU A 47 -5.47 0.08 -35.99
CA GLU A 47 -4.58 0.52 -34.92
C GLU A 47 -4.76 -0.33 -33.65
N ASN A 48 -6.00 -0.68 -33.31
CA ASN A 48 -6.31 -1.59 -32.22
C ASN A 48 -5.75 -3.00 -32.47
N LEU A 49 -5.94 -3.55 -33.68
CA LEU A 49 -5.40 -4.86 -34.05
C LEU A 49 -3.86 -4.88 -34.07
N ARG A 50 -3.21 -3.80 -34.54
CA ARG A 50 -1.74 -3.65 -34.46
C ARG A 50 -1.25 -3.63 -33.03
N THR A 51 -1.91 -2.87 -32.17
CA THR A 51 -1.60 -2.79 -30.73
C THR A 51 -1.79 -4.15 -30.05
N GLU A 52 -2.82 -4.90 -30.41
CA GLU A 52 -3.07 -6.25 -29.90
C GLU A 52 -2.01 -7.26 -30.37
N ASN A 53 -1.63 -7.19 -31.65
CA ASN A 53 -0.57 -8.01 -32.23
C ASN A 53 0.80 -7.74 -31.56
N GLU A 54 1.14 -6.47 -31.27
CA GLU A 54 2.34 -6.12 -30.50
C GLU A 54 2.30 -6.67 -29.06
N LYS A 55 1.15 -6.58 -28.39
CA LYS A 55 0.98 -7.16 -27.04
C LYS A 55 1.12 -8.68 -27.03
N LEU A 56 0.68 -9.38 -28.08
CA LEU A 56 0.85 -10.83 -28.20
C LEU A 56 2.30 -11.21 -28.49
N LYS A 57 2.99 -10.46 -29.36
CA LYS A 57 4.44 -10.63 -29.63
C LYS A 57 5.27 -10.39 -28.37
N TYR A 58 4.93 -9.37 -27.58
CA TYR A 58 5.57 -9.13 -26.29
C TYR A 58 5.37 -10.31 -25.33
N ARG A 59 4.13 -10.82 -25.20
CA ARG A 59 3.84 -12.01 -24.38
C ARG A 59 4.56 -13.27 -24.88
N LEU A 60 4.78 -13.40 -26.19
CA LEU A 60 5.49 -14.54 -26.79
C LEU A 60 6.95 -14.57 -26.36
N ILE A 61 7.61 -13.41 -26.32
CA ILE A 61 9.00 -13.29 -25.85
C ILE A 61 9.12 -13.77 -24.39
N HIS A 62 8.17 -13.41 -23.53
CA HIS A 62 8.15 -13.84 -22.13
C HIS A 62 7.89 -15.34 -21.97
N LEU A 63 6.99 -15.93 -22.78
CA LEU A 63 6.78 -17.38 -22.77
C LEU A 63 8.02 -18.16 -23.25
N ARG A 64 8.75 -17.66 -24.25
CA ARG A 64 10.01 -18.28 -24.70
C ARG A 64 11.07 -18.26 -23.59
N ARG A 65 11.18 -17.15 -22.86
CA ARG A 65 12.10 -17.02 -21.71
C ARG A 65 11.73 -17.98 -20.59
N GLY A 66 10.45 -18.03 -20.20
CA GLY A 66 9.98 -18.98 -19.19
C GLY A 66 10.22 -20.43 -19.59
N LEU A 67 10.02 -20.78 -20.87
CA LEU A 67 10.32 -22.13 -21.38
C LEU A 67 11.81 -22.47 -21.32
N GLN A 68 12.70 -21.54 -21.63
CA GLN A 68 14.14 -21.75 -21.49
C GLN A 68 14.56 -21.95 -20.03
N GLU A 69 13.97 -21.20 -19.10
CA GLU A 69 14.26 -21.33 -17.66
C GLU A 69 13.81 -22.67 -17.09
N GLU A 70 12.60 -23.13 -17.43
CA GLU A 70 12.10 -24.45 -16.99
C GLU A 70 12.90 -25.61 -17.58
N LEU A 71 13.30 -25.52 -18.87
CA LEU A 71 14.18 -26.52 -19.48
C LEU A 71 15.57 -26.55 -18.81
N ALA A 72 16.08 -25.40 -18.37
CA ALA A 72 17.33 -25.33 -17.62
C ALA A 72 17.20 -25.92 -16.20
N LEU A 73 16.06 -25.74 -15.55
CA LEU A 73 15.75 -26.34 -14.25
C LEU A 73 15.60 -27.86 -14.33
N GLU A 74 14.92 -28.37 -15.37
CA GLU A 74 14.79 -29.81 -15.65
C GLU A 74 16.17 -30.45 -15.92
N ALA A 75 17.10 -29.72 -16.56
CA ALA A 75 18.48 -30.16 -16.78
C ALA A 75 19.33 -30.22 -15.49
N LEU A 76 19.06 -29.34 -14.51
CA LEU A 76 19.76 -29.29 -13.22
C LEU A 76 19.32 -30.40 -12.24
N GLN A 77 18.07 -30.88 -12.35
CA GLN A 77 17.54 -31.95 -11.50
C GLN A 77 18.02 -33.36 -11.90
N GLY A 78 18.74 -33.50 -13.03
CA GLY A 78 19.26 -34.77 -13.53
C GLY A 78 20.63 -35.23 -12.96
N GLN A 79 21.22 -34.53 -11.98
CA GLN A 79 22.53 -34.88 -11.42
C GLN A 79 22.47 -35.32 -9.94
N PRO A 80 23.19 -36.38 -9.51
CA PRO A 80 23.16 -36.87 -8.13
C PRO A 80 24.02 -36.02 -7.18
N PRO A 81 23.62 -35.84 -5.91
CA PRO A 81 24.31 -34.94 -4.98
C PRO A 81 25.55 -35.57 -4.32
N ALA A 82 26.64 -34.81 -4.27
CA ALA A 82 27.87 -35.15 -3.54
C ALA A 82 27.82 -34.72 -2.06
N GLN A 83 28.35 -35.59 -1.19
CA GLN A 83 28.40 -35.48 0.27
C GLN A 83 29.32 -34.36 0.78
N LYS A 84 28.86 -33.59 1.79
CA LYS A 84 29.70 -33.01 2.85
C LYS A 84 28.96 -33.03 4.18
N GLY A 85 29.57 -33.69 5.16
CA GLY A 85 29.07 -33.83 6.52
C GLY A 85 29.71 -32.85 7.52
N GLN A 86 29.03 -32.79 8.67
CA GLN A 86 29.52 -32.57 10.04
C GLN A 86 30.32 -31.31 10.36
N ASP A 87 29.68 -30.37 11.08
CA ASP A 87 30.09 -29.99 12.45
C ASP A 87 29.15 -28.92 13.01
N ARG A 88 28.41 -29.26 14.09
CA ARG A 88 27.86 -28.33 15.10
C ARG A 88 27.19 -29.11 16.23
N LYS A 89 27.99 -29.56 17.18
CA LYS A 89 27.61 -29.76 18.58
C LYS A 89 28.62 -28.99 19.40
N GLU A 90 28.18 -27.92 20.07
CA GLU A 90 28.66 -27.50 21.40
C GLU A 90 28.08 -26.14 21.80
N LYS A 91 27.76 -26.04 23.11
CA LYS A 91 27.40 -24.85 23.91
C LYS A 91 25.90 -24.52 24.03
N ALA A 92 25.19 -25.44 24.68
CA ALA A 92 24.29 -25.09 25.77
C ALA A 92 25.05 -25.23 27.11
N VAL A 93 24.56 -24.53 28.15
CA VAL A 93 24.99 -24.52 29.58
C VAL A 93 25.88 -23.34 29.98
N LYS A 94 25.22 -22.34 30.59
CA LYS A 94 25.56 -21.47 31.76
C LYS A 94 24.65 -20.24 31.65
N GLU A 95 23.92 -19.76 32.64
CA GLU A 95 23.81 -20.07 34.06
C GLU A 95 22.52 -19.37 34.51
N ASN A 96 21.72 -20.06 35.32
CA ASN A 96 20.55 -19.52 35.98
C ASN A 96 20.93 -19.43 37.47
N GLN A 97 20.75 -18.24 38.09
CA GLN A 97 20.58 -17.96 39.54
C GLN A 97 21.39 -16.72 40.01
N LYS A 98 20.68 -15.63 40.32
CA LYS A 98 20.52 -15.16 41.71
C LYS A 98 19.50 -14.02 41.78
N ASN A 99 18.50 -14.23 42.64
CA ASN A 99 17.47 -13.26 43.04
C ASN A 99 17.92 -12.41 44.25
N ASN A 100 17.28 -11.25 44.35
CA ASN A 100 16.94 -10.46 45.55
C ASN A 100 18.02 -9.75 46.37
N ILE A 101 17.97 -8.40 46.33
CA ILE A 101 17.93 -7.55 47.52
C ILE A 101 16.88 -6.44 47.28
N GLN A 102 16.00 -6.26 48.27
CA GLN A 102 14.94 -5.24 48.32
C GLN A 102 15.24 -4.25 49.47
N LYS A 103 14.75 -3.01 49.31
CA LYS A 103 14.43 -1.98 50.34
C LYS A 103 15.54 -1.09 50.92
N ASN A 104 15.49 0.20 50.55
CA ASN A 104 15.07 1.35 51.40
C ASN A 104 15.76 2.65 50.96
N ASN A 105 14.99 3.65 50.55
CA ASN A 105 14.96 4.94 51.25
C ASN A 105 13.96 5.92 50.61
N THR A 106 12.92 6.22 51.38
CA THR A 106 12.04 7.37 51.26
C THR A 106 12.65 8.51 52.06
N GLN A 107 12.74 9.73 51.52
CA GLN A 107 12.44 10.96 52.28
C GLN A 107 12.30 12.21 51.40
N HIS A 108 11.13 12.83 51.59
CA HIS A 108 10.66 14.19 51.31
C HIS A 108 11.65 15.29 50.85
N LYS A 109 11.16 16.15 49.94
CA LYS A 109 10.84 17.56 50.26
C LYS A 109 9.95 18.24 49.20
N HIS A 110 8.83 18.79 49.66
CA HIS A 110 8.09 19.91 49.05
C HIS A 110 8.99 21.16 48.98
N VAL A 111 8.72 22.08 48.04
CA VAL A 111 8.38 23.51 48.29
C VAL A 111 7.96 24.20 46.97
N ALA A 112 7.11 25.20 47.19
CA ALA A 112 6.25 26.00 46.35
C ALA A 112 6.88 26.98 45.32
N SER A 113 5.93 27.60 44.64
CA SER A 113 5.82 28.67 43.64
C SER A 113 6.58 30.00 43.82
N GLU A 114 6.86 30.60 42.63
CA GLU A 114 6.91 32.04 42.25
C GLU A 114 8.14 32.92 42.62
N PRO A 115 8.40 34.08 41.94
CA PRO A 115 7.98 34.57 40.60
C PRO A 115 9.14 35.18 39.73
N LYS A 116 8.79 35.58 38.50
CA LYS A 116 9.60 36.33 37.51
C LYS A 116 10.10 37.70 38.02
N PRO A 117 11.14 38.26 37.37
CA PRO A 117 11.17 39.69 37.08
C PRO A 117 11.14 39.97 35.58
N ALA A 118 10.30 40.94 35.21
CA ALA A 118 10.36 41.67 33.97
C ALA A 118 11.49 42.70 34.03
N ASP A 119 12.20 42.97 32.93
CA ASP A 119 12.35 44.37 32.54
C ASP A 119 12.64 44.59 31.04
N LYS A 120 12.18 45.77 30.65
CA LYS A 120 12.12 46.41 29.36
C LYS A 120 13.52 46.72 28.82
N ASN A 121 13.71 46.50 27.51
CA ASN A 121 14.22 47.55 26.63
C ASN A 121 14.12 47.14 25.16
N LYS A 122 12.96 47.44 24.57
CA LYS A 122 12.80 47.67 23.13
C LYS A 122 12.55 49.15 22.93
N LYS A 123 13.57 49.90 22.50
CA LYS A 123 13.48 51.11 21.64
C LYS A 123 14.81 51.86 21.66
N LYS A 124 15.72 51.46 20.78
CA LYS A 124 16.59 52.31 19.97
C LYS A 124 17.37 51.37 19.04
N GLU A 125 17.61 51.80 17.80
CA GLU A 125 18.10 51.00 16.66
C GLU A 125 17.02 50.24 15.85
N LYS A 126 15.91 50.93 15.57
CA LYS A 126 15.20 50.83 14.29
C LYS A 126 15.26 52.19 13.60
N ALA A 127 16.43 52.54 13.06
CA ALA A 127 16.64 53.71 12.21
C ALA A 127 18.02 53.68 11.50
N ALA A 128 18.44 52.54 10.94
CA ALA A 128 19.64 52.46 10.08
C ALA A 128 19.71 51.12 9.34
N ALA A 129 18.71 50.79 8.51
CA ALA A 129 18.79 49.68 7.55
C ALA A 129 17.64 49.77 6.53
N ALA A 130 17.60 50.89 5.81
CA ALA A 130 16.71 51.09 4.67
C ALA A 130 17.56 51.59 3.50
N ALA A 131 18.48 50.74 3.03
CA ALA A 131 19.13 50.84 1.72
C ALA A 131 19.89 49.53 1.46
N GLY A 132 19.65 48.90 0.32
CA GLY A 132 20.37 47.71 -0.13
C GLY A 132 19.49 46.46 -0.20
N GLY A 133 18.94 46.19 -1.39
CA GLY A 133 18.22 44.96 -1.68
C GLY A 133 19.17 43.80 -2.00
N GLU A 134 18.98 42.69 -1.31
CA GLU A 134 19.20 41.31 -1.77
C GLU A 134 18.51 40.39 -0.74
N LYS A 135 17.44 39.70 -1.16
CA LYS A 135 16.68 38.78 -0.30
C LYS A 135 16.96 37.35 -0.77
N GLY A 136 17.44 36.51 0.14
CA GLY A 136 17.23 35.05 0.09
C GLY A 136 18.47 34.16 0.18
N ALA A 137 19.22 34.23 1.28
CA ALA A 137 20.07 33.11 1.71
C ALA A 137 20.05 33.04 3.24
N GLY A 138 19.43 32.01 3.80
CA GLY A 138 19.56 31.69 5.22
C GLY A 138 21.04 31.46 5.55
N LYS A 139 21.52 32.00 6.69
CA LYS A 139 22.89 31.81 7.17
C LYS A 139 23.20 30.32 7.32
N LEU A 140 23.98 29.74 6.39
CA LEU A 140 24.55 28.40 6.53
C LEU A 140 25.43 28.37 7.79
N LYS A 141 25.22 27.39 8.68
CA LYS A 141 26.11 27.14 9.81
C LYS A 141 27.49 26.73 9.30
N PRO A 142 28.59 27.04 10.02
CA PRO A 142 29.91 26.54 9.65
C PRO A 142 29.89 25.00 9.56
N LEU A 143 30.50 24.46 8.50
CA LEU A 143 30.57 23.03 8.26
C LEU A 143 31.22 22.32 9.47
N PRO A 144 30.66 21.21 9.97
CA PRO A 144 31.25 20.47 11.08
C PRO A 144 32.68 20.00 10.79
N SER A 145 33.56 20.06 11.78
CA SER A 145 34.97 19.69 11.64
C SER A 145 35.19 18.24 11.21
N TYR A 146 34.27 17.33 11.56
CA TYR A 146 34.34 15.92 11.18
C TYR A 146 34.28 15.69 9.67
N ILE A 147 33.72 16.61 8.88
CA ILE A 147 33.62 16.46 7.42
C ILE A 147 35.02 16.47 6.80
N SER A 148 35.88 17.39 7.23
CA SER A 148 37.26 17.49 6.72
C SER A 148 38.08 16.25 7.08
N GLU A 149 38.05 15.83 8.34
CA GLU A 149 38.77 14.62 8.81
C GLU A 149 38.31 13.35 8.06
N ARG A 150 36.99 13.21 7.84
CA ARG A 150 36.40 12.09 7.10
C ARG A 150 36.85 12.07 5.65
N LEU A 151 36.95 13.23 5.00
CA LEU A 151 37.38 13.36 3.61
C LEU A 151 38.87 13.06 3.45
N GLU A 152 39.73 13.58 4.34
CA GLU A 152 41.17 13.28 4.31
C GLU A 152 41.43 11.78 4.39
N LEU A 153 40.79 11.09 5.35
CA LEU A 153 40.89 9.65 5.49
C LEU A 153 40.37 8.91 4.25
N TYR A 154 39.27 9.38 3.64
CA TYR A 154 38.73 8.76 2.43
C TYR A 154 39.69 8.91 1.25
N GLU A 155 40.31 10.07 1.04
CA GLU A 155 41.26 10.30 -0.05
C GLU A 155 42.51 9.42 0.08
N GLU A 156 42.99 9.15 1.30
CA GLU A 156 44.06 8.18 1.54
C GLU A 156 43.64 6.76 1.12
N LEU A 157 42.50 6.28 1.62
CA LEU A 157 41.98 4.94 1.31
C LEU A 157 41.62 4.77 -0.17
N LYS A 158 41.15 5.84 -0.82
CA LYS A 158 40.82 5.86 -2.24
C LYS A 158 42.06 5.64 -3.09
N LYS A 159 43.18 6.29 -2.77
CA LYS A 159 44.47 6.08 -3.46
C LYS A 159 44.95 4.65 -3.35
N GLU A 160 44.84 4.05 -2.17
CA GLU A 160 45.19 2.64 -1.95
C GLU A 160 44.32 1.70 -2.79
N ASN A 161 43.00 1.92 -2.77
CA ASN A 161 42.06 1.12 -3.55
C ASN A 161 42.28 1.28 -5.07
N ASP A 162 42.56 2.49 -5.55
CA ASP A 162 42.82 2.74 -6.97
C ASP A 162 44.11 2.07 -7.44
N ALA A 163 45.14 2.03 -6.60
CA ALA A 163 46.35 1.25 -6.88
C ALA A 163 46.06 -0.25 -6.96
N LEU A 164 45.19 -0.78 -6.09
CA LEU A 164 44.75 -2.18 -6.14
C LEU A 164 43.94 -2.49 -7.41
N LEU A 165 43.01 -1.61 -7.79
CA LEU A 165 42.22 -1.76 -9.02
C LEU A 165 43.12 -1.68 -10.26
N ALA A 166 44.07 -0.74 -10.30
CA ALA A 166 45.04 -0.66 -11.39
C ALA A 166 45.89 -1.93 -11.51
N LYS A 167 46.29 -2.53 -10.39
CA LYS A 167 47.00 -3.82 -10.36
C LYS A 167 46.14 -4.97 -10.91
N ARG A 168 44.84 -5.01 -10.59
CA ARG A 168 43.91 -6.01 -11.14
C ARG A 168 43.69 -5.80 -12.64
N ALA A 169 43.51 -4.55 -13.07
CA ALA A 169 43.37 -4.18 -14.47
C ALA A 169 44.63 -4.52 -15.30
N ALA A 170 45.83 -4.43 -14.71
CA ALA A 170 47.07 -4.87 -15.35
C ALA A 170 47.11 -6.39 -15.62
N GLY A 171 46.38 -7.19 -14.84
CA GLY A 171 46.17 -8.63 -15.06
C GLY A 171 44.88 -8.94 -15.83
N SER A 172 44.34 -7.99 -16.57
CA SER A 172 43.10 -8.16 -17.34
C SER A 172 43.21 -9.26 -18.39
N HIS A 173 42.09 -9.93 -18.62
CA HIS A 173 41.94 -10.93 -19.67
C HIS A 173 40.59 -10.72 -20.38
N PRO A 174 40.44 -11.21 -21.62
CA PRO A 174 39.16 -11.18 -22.32
C PRO A 174 38.07 -11.89 -21.52
N ILE A 175 36.87 -11.33 -21.53
CA ILE A 175 35.65 -11.90 -20.97
C ILE A 175 34.50 -11.76 -21.97
N SER A 176 33.55 -12.70 -21.92
CA SER A 176 32.33 -12.71 -22.72
C SER A 176 31.16 -12.18 -21.91
N VAL A 177 30.51 -11.13 -22.39
CA VAL A 177 29.31 -10.54 -21.79
C VAL A 177 28.09 -10.88 -22.63
N VAL A 178 27.07 -11.49 -22.04
CA VAL A 178 25.83 -11.88 -22.72
C VAL A 178 24.75 -10.82 -22.47
N LEU A 179 24.22 -10.23 -23.53
CA LEU A 179 23.10 -9.27 -23.47
C LEU A 179 21.73 -9.97 -23.47
N PRO A 180 20.62 -9.28 -23.13
CA PRO A 180 19.30 -9.90 -22.99
C PRO A 180 18.68 -10.42 -24.30
N ASP A 181 19.23 -10.05 -25.45
CA ASP A 181 18.90 -10.55 -26.79
C ASP A 181 19.73 -11.79 -27.19
N GLY A 182 20.62 -12.25 -26.31
CA GLY A 182 21.53 -13.37 -26.54
C GLY A 182 22.83 -12.98 -27.25
N GLN A 183 23.01 -11.71 -27.62
CA GLN A 183 24.25 -11.25 -28.24
C GLN A 183 25.41 -11.33 -27.26
N LYS A 184 26.55 -11.85 -27.73
CA LYS A 184 27.80 -11.90 -26.96
C LYS A 184 28.71 -10.74 -27.35
N VAL A 185 29.05 -9.91 -26.37
CA VAL A 185 29.97 -8.77 -26.50
C VAL A 185 31.28 -9.11 -25.81
N GLN A 186 32.40 -8.85 -26.50
CA GLN A 186 33.73 -9.02 -25.93
C GLN A 186 34.08 -7.83 -25.04
N ALA A 187 34.57 -8.11 -23.83
CA ALA A 187 34.96 -7.12 -22.84
C ALA A 187 36.29 -7.54 -22.17
N GLN A 188 36.86 -6.67 -21.34
CA GLN A 188 38.10 -6.94 -20.60
C GLN A 188 37.83 -6.94 -19.09
N ALA A 189 38.23 -8.00 -18.40
CA ALA A 189 38.08 -8.13 -16.96
C ALA A 189 38.79 -6.97 -16.24
N TRP A 190 38.17 -6.41 -15.20
CA TRP A 190 38.65 -5.29 -14.39
C TRP A 190 38.86 -3.96 -15.14
N VAL A 191 38.51 -3.90 -16.43
CA VAL A 191 38.67 -2.70 -17.28
C VAL A 191 37.32 -2.25 -17.84
N SER A 192 36.56 -3.16 -18.46
CA SER A 192 35.26 -2.85 -19.02
C SER A 192 34.20 -2.71 -17.93
N CYS A 193 33.36 -1.68 -18.02
CA CYS A 193 32.19 -1.50 -17.14
C CYS A 193 30.88 -1.48 -17.93
N PRO A 194 29.72 -1.74 -17.27
CA PRO A 194 28.41 -1.69 -17.93
C PRO A 194 28.16 -0.39 -18.69
N TYR A 195 28.60 0.77 -18.18
CA TYR A 195 28.44 2.05 -18.85
C TYR A 195 29.19 2.11 -20.19
N GLN A 196 30.43 1.64 -20.23
CA GLN A 196 31.22 1.62 -21.48
C GLN A 196 30.58 0.71 -22.54
N LEU A 197 30.04 -0.44 -22.11
CA LEU A 197 29.29 -1.34 -22.98
C LEU A 197 27.97 -0.72 -23.44
N ALA A 198 27.28 0.03 -22.58
CA ALA A 198 26.09 0.77 -22.98
C ALA A 198 26.42 1.83 -24.04
N CYS A 199 27.53 2.56 -23.88
CA CYS A 199 28.00 3.56 -24.84
C CYS A 199 28.35 2.95 -26.20
N SER A 200 28.94 1.75 -26.23
CA SER A 200 29.27 1.07 -27.49
C SER A 200 28.03 0.62 -28.25
N ILE A 201 26.91 0.38 -27.56
CA ILE A 201 25.60 0.10 -28.17
C ILE A 201 24.97 1.40 -28.66
N SER A 202 24.72 2.36 -27.76
CA SER A 202 24.30 3.72 -28.11
C SER A 202 24.43 4.69 -26.93
N GLN A 203 24.79 5.93 -27.22
CA GLN A 203 24.87 6.98 -26.19
C GLN A 203 23.51 7.21 -25.49
N GLY A 204 22.40 7.14 -26.25
CA GLY A 204 21.06 7.29 -25.68
C GLY A 204 20.70 6.19 -24.68
N LEU A 205 21.15 4.95 -24.91
CA LEU A 205 20.96 3.86 -23.94
C LEU A 205 21.78 4.10 -22.68
N ALA A 206 23.06 4.49 -22.82
CA ALA A 206 23.94 4.79 -21.69
C ALA A 206 23.43 5.96 -20.83
N ASP A 207 22.90 7.00 -21.47
CA ASP A 207 22.37 8.19 -20.80
C ASP A 207 21.05 7.92 -20.08
N ASN A 208 20.22 7.01 -20.59
CA ASN A 208 18.95 6.63 -19.95
C ASN A 208 19.06 5.47 -18.97
N SER A 209 20.18 4.75 -18.96
CA SER A 209 20.46 3.68 -18.00
C SER A 209 20.67 4.27 -16.61
N VAL A 210 20.00 3.67 -15.62
CA VAL A 210 20.09 4.02 -14.20
C VAL A 210 21.09 3.11 -13.49
N ILE A 211 20.97 1.81 -13.72
CA ILE A 211 21.79 0.77 -13.09
C ILE A 211 21.94 -0.44 -14.03
N ALA A 212 22.89 -1.34 -13.74
CA ALA A 212 23.01 -2.63 -14.41
C ALA A 212 22.61 -3.78 -13.50
N ARG A 213 22.26 -4.92 -14.10
CA ARG A 213 22.16 -6.21 -13.44
C ARG A 213 23.16 -7.16 -14.08
N VAL A 214 24.03 -7.74 -13.26
CA VAL A 214 25.12 -8.63 -13.67
C VAL A 214 24.92 -9.97 -12.96
N ASP A 215 24.67 -11.04 -13.72
CA ASP A 215 24.37 -12.39 -13.19
C ASP A 215 23.25 -12.41 -12.14
N GLY A 216 22.22 -11.58 -12.37
CA GLY A 216 21.07 -11.46 -11.46
C GLY A 216 21.27 -10.46 -10.31
N GLU A 217 22.48 -9.96 -10.08
CA GLU A 217 22.78 -9.00 -9.01
C GLU A 217 22.83 -7.55 -9.51
N LEU A 218 22.34 -6.58 -8.74
CA LEU A 218 22.42 -5.16 -9.10
C LEU A 218 23.86 -4.65 -9.01
N TRP A 219 24.29 -3.89 -10.01
CA TRP A 219 25.68 -3.53 -10.25
C TRP A 219 25.84 -2.08 -10.73
N ASP A 220 26.74 -1.32 -10.10
CA ASP A 220 27.01 0.08 -10.49
C ASP A 220 27.49 0.16 -11.95
N LEU A 221 26.99 1.15 -12.68
CA LEU A 221 27.32 1.31 -14.11
C LEU A 221 28.83 1.53 -14.36
N ASP A 222 29.53 2.13 -13.40
CA ASP A 222 30.98 2.37 -13.49
C ASP A 222 31.83 1.28 -12.83
N ARG A 223 31.21 0.27 -12.18
CA ARG A 223 31.96 -0.82 -11.55
C ARG A 223 32.48 -1.78 -12.63
N PRO A 224 33.80 -2.05 -12.68
CA PRO A 224 34.37 -2.97 -13.66
C PRO A 224 33.79 -4.38 -13.55
N LEU A 225 33.63 -5.05 -14.69
CA LEU A 225 33.22 -6.45 -14.79
C LEU A 225 34.41 -7.35 -14.47
N GLU A 226 34.20 -8.38 -13.66
CA GLU A 226 35.30 -9.17 -13.09
C GLU A 226 35.54 -10.51 -13.83
N LYS A 227 34.51 -11.03 -14.51
CA LYS A 227 34.47 -12.33 -15.17
C LYS A 227 33.40 -12.36 -16.27
N ASP A 228 33.30 -13.47 -17.00
CA ASP A 228 32.18 -13.74 -17.91
C ASP A 228 30.86 -13.63 -17.16
N CYS A 229 29.90 -12.90 -17.75
CA CYS A 229 28.64 -12.59 -17.08
C CYS A 229 27.52 -12.31 -18.08
N SER A 230 26.29 -12.39 -17.59
CA SER A 230 25.11 -11.80 -18.22
C SER A 230 24.98 -10.34 -17.79
N LEU A 231 24.60 -9.45 -18.72
CA LEU A 231 24.42 -8.02 -18.46
C LEU A 231 23.06 -7.55 -18.94
N GLU A 232 22.30 -6.94 -18.04
CA GLU A 232 21.06 -6.24 -18.34
C GLU A 232 21.18 -4.78 -17.89
N LEU A 233 20.79 -3.84 -18.76
CA LEU A 233 20.78 -2.41 -18.44
C LEU A 233 19.38 -1.99 -18.06
N LEU A 234 19.21 -1.52 -16.82
CA LEU A 234 17.92 -1.14 -16.27
C LEU A 234 17.73 0.38 -16.36
N ARG A 235 16.58 0.80 -16.89
CA ARG A 235 16.14 2.19 -16.94
C ARG A 235 15.11 2.44 -15.83
N PHE A 236 14.67 3.69 -15.69
CA PHE A 236 13.76 4.10 -14.61
C PHE A 236 12.36 3.43 -14.65
N ASP A 237 12.04 2.69 -15.71
CA ASP A 237 10.81 1.89 -15.84
C ASP A 237 10.85 0.57 -15.04
N SER A 238 12.02 0.15 -14.55
CA SER A 238 12.18 -1.04 -13.71
C SER A 238 12.08 -0.69 -12.21
N ASP A 239 11.37 -1.51 -11.43
CA ASP A 239 11.23 -1.34 -9.97
C ASP A 239 12.60 -1.28 -9.25
N ASP A 240 13.52 -2.19 -9.59
CA ASP A 240 14.89 -2.19 -9.05
C ASP A 240 15.65 -0.89 -9.37
N ALA A 241 15.47 -0.36 -10.57
CA ALA A 241 16.12 0.88 -10.98
C ALA A 241 15.53 2.09 -10.24
N GLN A 242 14.21 2.12 -10.05
CA GLN A 242 13.56 3.16 -9.24
C GLN A 242 14.07 3.13 -7.80
N ALA A 243 14.19 1.94 -7.19
CA ALA A 243 14.74 1.79 -5.85
C ALA A 243 16.17 2.33 -5.75
N VAL A 244 17.07 1.99 -6.67
CA VAL A 244 18.45 2.51 -6.72
C VAL A 244 18.48 4.02 -6.95
N TYR A 245 17.60 4.52 -7.81
CA TYR A 245 17.48 5.94 -8.13
C TYR A 245 17.05 6.76 -6.91
N TRP A 246 16.01 6.31 -6.20
CA TRP A 246 15.54 6.96 -4.98
C TRP A 246 16.52 6.80 -3.83
N HIS A 247 17.23 5.68 -3.75
CA HIS A 247 18.30 5.49 -2.77
C HIS A 247 19.45 6.50 -2.98
N SER A 248 19.83 6.74 -4.23
CA SER A 248 20.80 7.78 -4.58
C SER A 248 20.28 9.19 -4.27
N SER A 249 18.97 9.41 -4.41
CA SER A 249 18.33 10.66 -4.03
C SER A 249 18.30 10.88 -2.52
N ALA A 250 18.20 9.80 -1.73
CA ALA A 250 18.36 9.85 -0.29
C ALA A 250 19.76 10.37 0.09
N HIS A 251 20.82 9.94 -0.59
CA HIS A 251 22.17 10.46 -0.33
C HIS A 251 22.28 11.97 -0.62
N ILE A 252 21.67 12.46 -1.69
CA ILE A 252 21.60 13.92 -1.96
C ILE A 252 20.92 14.65 -0.81
N LEU A 253 19.81 14.10 -0.30
CA LEU A 253 19.11 14.67 0.85
C LEU A 253 19.96 14.60 2.12
N GLY A 254 20.68 13.50 2.35
CA GLY A 254 21.60 13.32 3.48
C GLY A 254 22.70 14.39 3.49
N GLU A 255 23.31 14.67 2.34
CA GLU A 255 24.31 15.75 2.21
C GLU A 255 23.68 17.12 2.52
N ALA A 256 22.49 17.39 2.00
CA ALA A 256 21.78 18.64 2.27
C ALA A 256 21.46 18.80 3.78
N MET A 257 21.09 17.70 4.45
CA MET A 257 20.80 17.66 5.88
C MET A 257 22.06 17.85 6.74
N GLU A 258 23.20 17.23 6.38
CA GLU A 258 24.49 17.49 7.04
C GLU A 258 24.88 18.97 6.93
N LYS A 259 24.73 19.59 5.74
CA LYS A 259 25.04 21.01 5.50
C LYS A 259 24.13 21.97 6.27
N LEU A 260 22.83 21.71 6.29
CA LEU A 260 21.86 22.64 6.88
C LEU A 260 21.79 22.51 8.40
N TYR A 261 21.73 21.27 8.90
CA TYR A 261 21.45 21.02 10.31
C TYR A 261 22.65 20.55 11.11
N GLY A 262 23.64 19.91 10.49
CA GLY A 262 24.82 19.35 11.15
C GLY A 262 24.53 18.13 12.05
N GLY A 263 23.37 17.50 11.89
CA GLY A 263 22.96 16.32 12.66
C GLY A 263 23.67 15.02 12.26
N CYS A 264 23.46 13.96 13.05
CA CYS A 264 23.98 12.64 12.75
C CYS A 264 23.01 11.86 11.85
N LEU A 265 23.42 11.60 10.61
CA LEU A 265 22.66 10.76 9.67
C LEU A 265 22.53 9.32 10.15
N CYS A 266 21.34 8.74 9.98
CA CYS A 266 20.99 7.39 10.41
C CYS A 266 20.69 6.49 9.20
N TYR A 267 19.41 6.29 8.88
CA TYR A 267 18.94 5.43 7.78
C TYR A 267 18.36 6.26 6.63
N GLY A 268 18.73 5.92 5.40
CA GLY A 268 18.23 6.57 4.18
C GLY A 268 17.76 5.57 3.10
N PRO A 269 16.77 4.70 3.36
CA PRO A 269 16.35 3.72 2.38
C PRO A 269 15.42 4.33 1.32
N PRO A 270 15.38 3.72 0.11
CA PRO A 270 14.27 3.93 -0.80
C PRO A 270 12.98 3.32 -0.20
N ILE A 271 11.84 3.87 -0.59
CA ILE A 271 10.50 3.35 -0.29
C ILE A 271 9.71 3.27 -1.60
N GLU A 272 8.55 2.61 -1.56
CA GLU A 272 7.62 2.67 -2.67
C GLU A 272 7.26 4.14 -2.96
N ASN A 273 7.48 4.59 -4.19
CA ASN A 273 7.26 5.96 -4.63
C ASN A 273 8.09 7.02 -3.86
N GLY A 274 9.37 6.75 -3.55
CA GLY A 274 10.29 7.78 -3.07
C GLY A 274 11.36 7.28 -2.13
N PHE A 275 11.75 8.12 -1.18
CA PHE A 275 12.76 7.82 -0.17
C PHE A 275 12.51 8.63 1.10
N TYR A 276 13.17 8.24 2.18
CA TYR A 276 13.31 9.10 3.35
C TYR A 276 14.74 9.10 3.86
N TYR A 277 15.07 10.07 4.72
CA TYR A 277 16.31 10.07 5.47
C TYR A 277 16.05 10.43 6.94
N ASP A 278 16.56 9.59 7.84
CA ASP A 278 16.53 9.78 9.29
C ASP A 278 17.81 10.50 9.77
N MET A 279 17.64 11.50 10.61
CA MET A 279 18.73 12.24 11.22
C MET A 279 18.45 12.51 12.69
N PHE A 280 19.46 12.33 13.50
CA PHE A 280 19.46 12.75 14.89
C PHE A 280 19.95 14.20 15.00
N LEU A 281 19.15 15.05 15.64
CA LEU A 281 19.51 16.42 15.98
C LEU A 281 19.74 16.51 17.48
N ASP A 282 20.83 17.16 17.88
CA ASP A 282 21.10 17.42 19.29
C ASP A 282 20.26 18.62 19.78
N GLY A 283 19.74 18.53 21.00
CA GLY A 283 18.75 19.47 21.57
C GLY A 283 17.31 19.31 21.06
N GLN A 284 16.39 20.17 21.51
CA GLN A 284 14.96 20.18 21.09
C GLN A 284 14.75 20.77 19.68
N ASN A 285 15.70 20.61 18.78
CA ASN A 285 15.60 21.10 17.41
C ASN A 285 14.79 20.10 16.57
N SER A 286 13.82 20.59 15.80
CA SER A 286 13.00 19.79 14.90
C SER A 286 13.02 20.41 13.50
N VAL A 287 12.83 19.55 12.50
CA VAL A 287 12.70 20.01 11.11
C VAL A 287 11.31 20.61 10.94
N SER A 288 11.22 21.80 10.35
CA SER A 288 9.94 22.44 10.04
C SER A 288 9.63 22.38 8.54
N SER A 289 8.34 22.30 8.17
CA SER A 289 7.92 22.36 6.76
C SER A 289 8.27 23.67 6.07
N SER A 290 8.52 24.75 6.84
CA SER A 290 9.01 26.02 6.31
C SER A 290 10.41 25.94 5.71
N GLU A 291 11.21 24.94 6.11
CA GLU A 291 12.61 24.76 5.69
C GLU A 291 12.73 23.88 4.43
N PHE A 292 11.62 23.30 3.93
CA PHE A 292 11.65 22.44 2.75
C PHE A 292 12.19 23.16 1.52
N GLY A 293 11.88 24.45 1.36
CA GLY A 293 12.41 25.25 0.24
C GLY A 293 13.92 25.45 0.31
N ASP A 294 14.49 25.56 1.50
CA ASP A 294 15.93 25.70 1.71
C ASP A 294 16.65 24.38 1.42
N LEU A 295 16.13 23.26 1.93
CA LEU A 295 16.65 21.91 1.63
C LEU A 295 16.59 21.58 0.14
N GLU A 296 15.46 21.85 -0.52
CA GLU A 296 15.32 21.66 -1.98
C GLU A 296 16.32 22.51 -2.76
N SER A 297 16.61 23.73 -2.31
CA SER A 297 17.60 24.60 -2.94
C SER A 297 19.01 24.04 -2.82
N ILE A 298 19.39 23.51 -1.66
CA ILE A 298 20.68 22.84 -1.46
C ILE A 298 20.78 21.57 -2.32
N CYS A 299 19.72 20.75 -2.35
CA CYS A 299 19.67 19.55 -3.20
C CYS A 299 19.85 19.91 -4.68
N LYS A 300 19.23 20.99 -5.17
CA LYS A 300 19.39 21.47 -6.55
C LYS A 300 20.83 21.87 -6.87
N VAL A 301 21.55 22.48 -5.92
CA VAL A 301 22.98 22.77 -6.08
C VAL A 301 23.77 21.47 -6.22
N ILE A 302 23.56 20.50 -5.32
CA ILE A 302 24.24 19.19 -5.34
C ILE A 302 23.96 18.43 -6.66
N MET A 303 22.72 18.47 -7.16
CA MET A 303 22.34 17.88 -8.44
C MET A 303 23.05 18.56 -9.63
N LYS A 304 23.22 19.89 -9.58
CA LYS A 304 23.90 20.66 -10.62
C LYS A 304 25.41 20.40 -10.65
N ASP A 305 26.00 20.12 -9.50
CA ASP A 305 27.43 19.83 -9.35
C ASP A 305 27.83 18.49 -10.01
N LYS A 306 26.86 17.61 -10.31
CA LYS A 306 27.09 16.29 -10.92
C LYS A 306 28.16 15.47 -10.18
N GLN A 307 28.10 15.48 -8.85
CA GLN A 307 29.05 14.77 -8.00
C GLN A 307 28.97 13.26 -8.31
N PRO A 308 30.11 12.58 -8.57
CA PRO A 308 30.13 11.16 -8.83
C PRO A 308 29.85 10.36 -7.54
N PHE A 309 29.21 9.20 -7.69
CA PHE A 309 29.10 8.22 -6.61
C PHE A 309 30.31 7.29 -6.67
N GLU A 310 31.15 7.35 -5.66
CA GLU A 310 32.39 6.57 -5.59
C GLU A 310 32.25 5.48 -4.54
N ARG A 311 32.38 4.22 -4.96
CA ARG A 311 32.31 3.04 -4.10
C ARG A 311 33.69 2.66 -3.58
N LEU A 312 33.79 2.40 -2.28
CA LEU A 312 34.94 1.73 -1.66
C LEU A 312 34.48 0.57 -0.77
N GLU A 313 35.28 -0.48 -0.69
CA GLU A 313 35.11 -1.57 0.26
C GLU A 313 36.21 -1.48 1.32
N LEU A 314 35.81 -1.32 2.59
CA LEU A 314 36.71 -1.00 3.70
C LEU A 314 36.50 -1.97 4.86
N SER A 315 37.52 -2.12 5.71
CA SER A 315 37.40 -2.92 6.93
C SER A 315 36.51 -2.25 7.96
N LYS A 316 35.88 -3.07 8.81
CA LYS A 316 35.04 -2.60 9.91
C LYS A 316 35.78 -1.67 10.86
N GLU A 317 37.05 -1.92 11.16
CA GLU A 317 37.87 -1.08 12.05
C GLU A 317 38.11 0.32 11.47
N THR A 318 38.39 0.40 10.16
CA THR A 318 38.59 1.68 9.47
C THR A 318 37.29 2.49 9.43
N LEU A 319 36.15 1.83 9.21
CA LEU A 319 34.85 2.49 9.22
C LEU A 319 34.44 2.98 10.61
N LEU A 320 34.73 2.23 11.67
CA LEU A 320 34.51 2.68 13.06
C LEU A 320 35.35 3.91 13.40
N ARG A 321 36.57 4.02 12.84
CA ARG A 321 37.40 5.22 12.96
C ARG A 321 36.80 6.39 12.19
N MET A 322 36.40 6.16 10.94
CA MET A 322 35.82 7.16 10.04
C MET A 322 34.52 7.77 10.60
N PHE A 323 33.64 6.94 11.18
CA PHE A 323 32.34 7.36 11.70
C PHE A 323 32.31 7.59 13.22
N LYS A 324 33.47 7.76 13.86
CA LYS A 324 33.59 7.91 15.33
C LYS A 324 32.66 9.00 15.91
N TYR A 325 32.41 10.06 15.16
CA TYR A 325 31.54 11.17 15.55
C TYR A 325 30.03 10.80 15.51
N ASN A 326 29.64 9.78 14.74
CA ASN A 326 28.26 9.37 14.54
C ASN A 326 27.96 8.04 15.26
N LYS A 327 27.41 8.16 16.47
CA LYS A 327 27.05 7.00 17.32
C LYS A 327 26.14 5.99 16.61
N PHE A 328 25.28 6.44 15.70
CA PHE A 328 24.31 5.58 15.02
C PHE A 328 24.96 4.72 13.95
N LYS A 329 25.88 5.28 13.15
CA LYS A 329 26.67 4.51 12.18
C LYS A 329 27.58 3.50 12.88
N CYS A 330 28.19 3.87 14.02
CA CYS A 330 28.95 2.94 14.85
C CYS A 330 28.09 1.79 15.41
N ARG A 331 26.85 2.07 15.87
CA ARG A 331 25.90 1.02 16.29
C ARG A 331 25.57 0.07 15.13
N ILE A 332 25.25 0.60 13.94
CA ILE A 332 24.97 -0.22 12.75
C ILE A 332 26.16 -1.12 12.40
N LEU A 333 27.39 -0.58 12.41
CA LEU A 333 28.60 -1.37 12.17
C LEU A 333 28.75 -2.50 13.18
N ASN A 334 28.53 -2.23 14.48
CA ASN A 334 28.70 -3.22 15.53
C ASN A 334 27.63 -4.31 15.52
N GLU A 335 26.37 -3.95 15.29
CA GLU A 335 25.22 -4.84 15.45
C GLU A 335 24.82 -5.56 14.16
N LYS A 336 24.96 -4.91 12.99
CA LYS A 336 24.41 -5.41 11.72
C LYS A 336 25.48 -5.86 10.72
N VAL A 337 26.71 -5.40 10.85
CA VAL A 337 27.81 -5.83 9.98
C VAL A 337 28.56 -6.99 10.63
N THR A 338 28.27 -8.19 10.13
CA THR A 338 28.87 -9.47 10.54
C THR A 338 30.08 -9.87 9.69
N THR A 339 30.33 -9.15 8.59
CA THR A 339 31.47 -9.38 7.68
C THR A 339 32.69 -8.54 8.10
N PRO A 340 33.93 -8.98 7.76
CA PRO A 340 35.15 -8.21 8.04
C PRO A 340 35.21 -6.88 7.29
N THR A 341 34.66 -6.84 6.07
CA THR A 341 34.57 -5.66 5.22
C THR A 341 33.12 -5.29 4.93
N THR A 342 32.88 -4.02 4.64
CA THR A 342 31.62 -3.52 4.09
C THR A 342 31.90 -2.29 3.22
N THR A 343 30.91 -1.88 2.46
CA THR A 343 31.05 -0.80 1.49
C THR A 343 30.65 0.55 2.04
N VAL A 344 31.26 1.59 1.50
CA VAL A 344 30.95 2.99 1.71
C VAL A 344 30.82 3.67 0.35
N TYR A 345 29.94 4.66 0.26
CA TYR A 345 29.83 5.50 -0.93
C TYR A 345 30.11 6.95 -0.58
N ARG A 346 30.96 7.58 -1.40
CA ARG A 346 31.15 9.02 -1.37
C ARG A 346 30.32 9.68 -2.48
N CYS A 347 29.69 10.80 -2.14
CA CYS A 347 29.02 11.71 -3.05
C CYS A 347 29.40 13.14 -2.63
N GLY A 348 30.35 13.73 -3.35
CA GLY A 348 30.94 15.02 -2.97
C GLY A 348 31.52 15.00 -1.54
N PRO A 349 31.06 15.86 -0.62
CA PRO A 349 31.51 15.87 0.77
C PRO A 349 30.84 14.79 1.66
N LEU A 350 29.74 14.18 1.21
CA LEU A 350 29.06 13.13 1.94
C LEU A 350 29.81 11.80 1.75
N ILE A 351 30.05 11.09 2.85
CA ILE A 351 30.53 9.71 2.85
C ILE A 351 29.58 8.92 3.73
N ASP A 352 28.94 7.89 3.17
CA ASP A 352 27.86 7.17 3.83
C ASP A 352 28.02 5.65 3.77
N LEU A 353 27.70 4.99 4.89
CA LEU A 353 27.73 3.53 5.02
C LEU A 353 26.55 2.93 4.25
N CYS A 354 26.85 2.33 3.11
CA CYS A 354 25.84 1.89 2.17
C CYS A 354 26.34 0.69 1.35
N ARG A 355 25.46 -0.30 1.13
CA ARG A 355 25.73 -1.45 0.24
C ARG A 355 25.68 -1.08 -1.24
N GLY A 356 24.91 -0.06 -1.57
CA GLY A 356 24.60 0.36 -2.93
C GLY A 356 23.73 -0.67 -3.65
N PRO A 357 23.69 -0.62 -4.99
CA PRO A 357 24.44 0.32 -5.84
C PRO A 357 23.81 1.73 -5.90
N HIS A 358 24.47 2.65 -6.61
CA HIS A 358 23.99 4.02 -6.86
C HIS A 358 23.99 4.40 -8.35
N VAL A 359 23.29 5.49 -8.67
CA VAL A 359 23.41 6.13 -9.99
C VAL A 359 24.82 6.71 -10.18
N ARG A 360 25.28 6.88 -11.42
CA ARG A 360 26.66 7.35 -11.70
C ARG A 360 27.04 8.67 -11.03
N HIS A 361 26.13 9.65 -11.05
CA HIS A 361 26.36 10.97 -10.47
C HIS A 361 25.04 11.66 -10.11
N THR A 362 25.08 12.61 -9.19
CA THR A 362 23.90 13.34 -8.66
C THR A 362 23.05 14.01 -9.75
N GLY A 363 23.71 14.50 -10.81
CA GLY A 363 23.01 15.13 -11.94
C GLY A 363 22.20 14.19 -12.83
N LYS A 364 22.19 12.86 -12.58
CA LYS A 364 21.17 11.95 -13.15
C LYS A 364 19.79 12.28 -12.58
N ILE A 365 19.75 12.80 -11.35
CA ILE A 365 18.53 13.25 -10.72
C ILE A 365 18.19 14.65 -11.25
N LYS A 366 17.03 14.79 -11.90
CA LYS A 366 16.62 16.03 -12.58
C LYS A 366 15.54 16.79 -11.83
N ALA A 367 14.61 16.08 -11.20
CA ALA A 367 13.54 16.67 -10.42
C ALA A 367 13.50 16.00 -9.04
N LEU A 368 13.39 16.80 -7.99
CA LEU A 368 13.32 16.34 -6.60
C LEU A 368 12.37 17.24 -5.82
N LYS A 369 11.54 16.64 -4.96
CA LYS A 369 10.58 17.32 -4.10
C LYS A 369 10.63 16.75 -2.70
N ILE A 370 10.69 17.62 -1.69
CA ILE A 370 10.52 17.28 -0.28
C ILE A 370 9.08 17.62 0.09
N TYR A 371 8.34 16.64 0.63
CA TYR A 371 6.89 16.78 0.78
C TYR A 371 6.39 16.50 2.20
N LYS A 372 7.18 15.85 3.05
CA LYS A 372 6.77 15.48 4.42
C LYS A 372 7.97 15.35 5.34
N ASN A 373 7.78 15.70 6.59
CA ASN A 373 8.66 15.37 7.71
C ASN A 373 7.86 14.63 8.80
N SER A 374 8.53 13.82 9.60
CA SER A 374 7.96 13.16 10.78
C SER A 374 9.02 12.90 11.84
N SER A 375 8.59 12.47 13.02
CA SER A 375 9.46 11.97 14.07
C SER A 375 9.36 10.44 14.15
N THR A 376 10.46 9.75 14.42
CA THR A 376 10.49 8.30 14.64
C THR A 376 11.47 7.96 15.77
N TYR A 377 11.43 6.74 16.27
CA TYR A 377 12.39 6.26 17.27
C TYR A 377 13.40 5.32 16.63
N TRP A 378 14.62 5.29 17.17
CA TRP A 378 15.63 4.32 16.75
C TRP A 378 15.09 2.88 16.85
N GLU A 379 15.11 2.16 15.73
CA GLU A 379 14.52 0.82 15.56
C GLU A 379 13.04 0.69 15.98
N GLY A 380 12.30 1.81 15.99
CA GLY A 380 10.90 1.83 16.41
C GLY A 380 10.67 1.65 17.91
N ARG A 381 11.74 1.70 18.73
CA ARG A 381 11.68 1.50 20.17
C ARG A 381 11.51 2.83 20.92
N SER A 382 10.39 3.03 21.59
CA SER A 382 10.02 4.31 22.22
C SER A 382 10.94 4.75 23.37
N ASP A 383 11.71 3.83 23.93
CA ASP A 383 12.73 4.07 24.97
C ASP A 383 14.08 4.55 24.40
N MET A 384 14.24 4.55 23.07
CA MET A 384 15.48 4.95 22.37
C MET A 384 15.41 6.38 21.81
N GLU A 385 16.52 6.86 21.24
CA GLU A 385 16.61 8.22 20.72
C GLU A 385 15.58 8.53 19.62
N THR A 386 15.01 9.72 19.69
CA THR A 386 14.08 10.26 18.69
C THR A 386 14.85 10.82 17.49
N LEU A 387 14.44 10.46 16.28
CA LEU A 387 15.03 10.85 15.01
C LEU A 387 14.04 11.71 14.21
N GLN A 388 14.56 12.67 13.46
CA GLN A 388 13.81 13.43 12.47
C GLN A 388 13.89 12.72 11.12
N ARG A 389 12.73 12.37 10.56
CA ARG A 389 12.59 11.73 9.26
C ARG A 389 12.11 12.74 8.23
N ILE A 390 12.82 12.88 7.12
CA ILE A 390 12.41 13.72 5.99
C ILE A 390 12.12 12.84 4.78
N TYR A 391 10.96 13.00 4.16
CA TYR A 391 10.54 12.26 2.97
C TYR A 391 10.74 13.11 1.71
N GLY A 392 11.26 12.46 0.67
CA GLY A 392 11.44 13.05 -0.64
C GLY A 392 11.03 12.09 -1.75
N ILE A 393 10.78 12.66 -2.92
CA ILE A 393 10.60 11.92 -4.16
C ILE A 393 11.39 12.60 -5.27
N SER A 394 11.84 11.82 -6.24
CA SER A 394 12.63 12.31 -7.37
C SER A 394 12.34 11.54 -8.66
N PHE A 395 12.60 12.20 -9.78
CA PHE A 395 12.31 11.71 -11.13
C PHE A 395 13.38 12.12 -12.15
N PRO A 396 13.58 11.31 -13.22
CA PRO A 396 14.56 11.59 -14.27
C PRO A 396 14.17 12.79 -15.15
N ASP A 397 12.93 13.25 -15.08
CA ASP A 397 12.47 14.48 -15.73
C ASP A 397 11.43 15.24 -14.89
N SER A 398 11.20 16.50 -15.25
CA SER A 398 10.29 17.40 -14.55
C SER A 398 8.82 17.21 -14.91
N LYS A 399 8.50 16.53 -16.02
CA LYS A 399 7.11 16.21 -16.40
C LYS A 399 6.55 15.15 -15.46
N MET A 400 7.33 14.10 -15.17
CA MET A 400 6.97 13.06 -14.19
C MET A 400 6.71 13.65 -12.80
N LEU A 401 7.53 14.62 -12.35
CA LEU A 401 7.27 15.29 -11.07
C LEU A 401 5.95 16.07 -11.08
N LYS A 402 5.66 16.83 -12.14
CA LYS A 402 4.37 17.55 -12.26
C LYS A 402 3.18 16.61 -12.30
N GLU A 403 3.34 15.48 -12.98
CA GLU A 403 2.32 14.43 -13.02
C GLU A 403 2.09 13.84 -11.63
N TRP A 404 3.17 13.52 -10.90
CA TRP A 404 3.10 13.08 -9.51
C TRP A 404 2.43 14.13 -8.62
N GLU A 405 2.78 15.42 -8.74
CA GLU A 405 2.16 16.51 -7.97
C GLU A 405 0.66 16.61 -8.26
N ARG A 406 0.25 16.47 -9.53
CA ARG A 406 -1.16 16.43 -9.93
C ARG A 406 -1.88 15.24 -9.29
N PHE A 407 -1.27 14.06 -9.28
CA PHE A 407 -1.83 12.88 -8.63
C PHE A 407 -1.93 13.05 -7.10
N GLN A 408 -0.93 13.66 -6.45
CA GLN A 408 -1.00 13.95 -5.02
C GLN A 408 -2.10 14.96 -4.67
N GLU A 409 -2.28 15.98 -5.52
CA GLU A 409 -3.36 16.96 -5.35
C GLU A 409 -4.74 16.30 -5.49
N GLU A 410 -4.90 15.45 -6.50
CA GLU A 410 -6.12 14.67 -6.69
C GLU A 410 -6.38 13.72 -5.50
N ALA A 411 -5.36 13.01 -5.04
CA ALA A 411 -5.44 12.14 -3.86
C ALA A 411 -5.84 12.92 -2.59
N ARG A 412 -5.28 14.11 -2.39
CA ARG A 412 -5.62 14.98 -1.25
C ARG A 412 -7.06 15.47 -1.31
N ASN A 413 -7.57 15.77 -2.50
CA ASN A 413 -8.97 16.18 -2.67
C ASN A 413 -9.96 15.04 -2.50
N ARG A 414 -9.51 13.79 -2.73
CA ARG A 414 -10.31 12.59 -2.50
C ARG A 414 -10.24 12.05 -1.08
N ASP A 415 -9.30 12.52 -0.26
CA ASP A 415 -9.06 12.02 1.10
C ASP A 415 -10.35 11.96 1.93
N HIS A 416 -10.70 10.75 2.39
CA HIS A 416 -11.94 10.51 3.14
C HIS A 416 -12.03 11.34 4.42
N ARG A 417 -10.92 11.78 5.02
CA ARG A 417 -10.92 12.61 6.23
C ARG A 417 -11.37 14.04 5.91
N LYS A 418 -10.98 14.56 4.76
CA LYS A 418 -11.41 15.87 4.27
C LYS A 418 -12.89 15.81 3.88
N ILE A 419 -13.25 14.87 3.01
CA ILE A 419 -14.62 14.70 2.53
C ILE A 419 -15.57 14.34 3.67
N GLY A 420 -15.16 13.44 4.56
CA GLY A 420 -15.96 13.02 5.72
C GLY A 420 -16.29 14.18 6.65
N LYS A 421 -15.39 15.18 6.78
CA LYS A 421 -15.67 16.42 7.50
C LYS A 421 -16.58 17.36 6.70
N GLU A 422 -16.29 17.58 5.42
CA GLU A 422 -17.08 18.46 4.54
C GLU A 422 -18.54 17.99 4.37
N GLN A 423 -18.75 16.67 4.36
CA GLN A 423 -20.07 16.06 4.22
C GLN A 423 -20.71 15.68 5.56
N GLU A 424 -20.06 15.98 6.70
CA GLU A 424 -20.55 15.68 8.04
C GLU A 424 -20.87 14.18 8.23
N LEU A 425 -19.98 13.30 7.75
CA LEU A 425 -20.14 11.86 7.88
C LEU A 425 -19.65 11.36 9.24
N PHE A 426 -18.51 11.87 9.70
CA PHE A 426 -17.90 11.41 10.94
C PHE A 426 -16.87 12.40 11.50
N PHE A 427 -16.49 12.19 12.77
CA PHE A 427 -15.35 12.85 13.39
C PHE A 427 -14.60 11.90 14.34
N PHE A 428 -13.42 12.33 14.80
CA PHE A 428 -12.63 11.63 15.81
C PHE A 428 -12.39 12.57 17.00
N HIS A 429 -12.25 12.00 18.20
CA HIS A 429 -12.03 12.75 19.42
C HIS A 429 -10.89 12.13 20.25
N ASP A 430 -10.08 12.95 20.89
CA ASP A 430 -8.88 12.50 21.64
C ASP A 430 -9.21 11.64 22.87
N LEU A 431 -10.46 11.68 23.34
CA LEU A 431 -10.95 10.80 24.41
C LEU A 431 -11.17 9.34 23.96
N SER A 432 -11.26 9.09 22.65
CA SER A 432 -11.30 7.73 22.09
C SER A 432 -10.47 7.65 20.80
N PRO A 433 -9.14 7.72 20.90
CA PRO A 433 -8.27 7.72 19.72
C PRO A 433 -8.47 6.45 18.91
N GLY A 434 -8.61 6.60 17.59
CA GLY A 434 -8.83 5.47 16.69
C GLY A 434 -10.24 4.86 16.77
N SER A 435 -11.17 5.48 17.48
CA SER A 435 -12.59 5.12 17.48
C SER A 435 -13.39 6.26 16.85
N CYS A 436 -14.14 5.94 15.81
CA CYS A 436 -14.84 6.93 15.02
C CYS A 436 -16.23 7.26 15.59
N PHE A 437 -16.61 8.54 15.58
CA PHE A 437 -17.98 8.98 15.82
C PHE A 437 -18.68 9.19 14.48
N PHE A 438 -19.58 8.29 14.11
CA PHE A 438 -20.43 8.45 12.93
C PHE A 438 -21.57 9.41 13.23
N LEU A 439 -21.69 10.46 12.41
CA LEU A 439 -22.80 11.41 12.43
C LEU A 439 -23.99 10.83 11.65
N PRO A 440 -25.21 11.41 11.71
CA PRO A 440 -26.40 10.81 11.10
C PRO A 440 -26.23 10.39 9.62
N ARG A 441 -25.55 11.22 8.82
CA ARG A 441 -25.25 10.94 7.41
C ARG A 441 -24.26 9.78 7.24
N GLY A 442 -23.21 9.72 8.05
CA GLY A 442 -22.26 8.60 8.02
C GLY A 442 -22.87 7.29 8.55
N ALA A 443 -23.71 7.37 9.57
CA ALA A 443 -24.45 6.24 10.11
C ALA A 443 -25.43 5.66 9.08
N TYR A 444 -26.06 6.49 8.25
CA TYR A 444 -26.88 6.02 7.12
C TYR A 444 -26.06 5.17 6.15
N VAL A 445 -24.89 5.65 5.72
CA VAL A 445 -23.97 4.90 4.83
C VAL A 445 -23.56 3.57 5.49
N TYR A 446 -23.18 3.62 6.77
CA TYR A 446 -22.79 2.45 7.57
C TYR A 446 -23.87 1.37 7.61
N ASN A 447 -25.09 1.77 7.95
CA ASN A 447 -26.24 0.87 8.06
C ASN A 447 -26.64 0.32 6.68
N THR A 448 -26.56 1.15 5.64
CA THR A 448 -26.89 0.74 4.26
C THR A 448 -25.93 -0.33 3.74
N LEU A 449 -24.63 -0.21 4.03
CA LEU A 449 -23.63 -1.23 3.69
C LEU A 449 -23.84 -2.52 4.50
N THR A 450 -24.15 -2.40 5.78
CA THR A 450 -24.41 -3.54 6.66
C THR A 450 -25.65 -4.30 6.17
N GLU A 451 -26.73 -3.60 5.86
CA GLU A 451 -27.98 -4.19 5.38
C GLU A 451 -27.79 -4.87 4.02
N PHE A 452 -27.05 -4.24 3.11
CA PHE A 452 -26.72 -4.86 1.83
C PHE A 452 -26.06 -6.24 2.02
N ILE A 453 -25.10 -6.36 2.93
CA ILE A 453 -24.44 -7.63 3.18
C ILE A 453 -25.36 -8.63 3.90
N ARG A 454 -26.22 -8.17 4.82
CA ARG A 454 -27.24 -9.03 5.46
C ARG A 454 -28.22 -9.64 4.46
N GLU A 455 -28.66 -8.87 3.47
CA GLU A 455 -29.50 -9.40 2.39
C GLU A 455 -28.79 -10.55 1.65
N GLU A 456 -27.49 -10.38 1.35
CA GLU A 456 -26.70 -11.40 0.67
C GLU A 456 -26.41 -12.62 1.56
N TYR A 457 -26.31 -12.42 2.88
CA TYR A 457 -26.22 -13.51 3.87
C TYR A 457 -27.45 -14.39 3.84
N CYS A 458 -28.64 -13.79 3.89
CA CYS A 458 -29.91 -14.51 3.80
C CYS A 458 -30.01 -15.32 2.50
N ARG A 459 -29.65 -14.72 1.34
CA ARG A 459 -29.67 -15.41 0.03
C ARG A 459 -28.70 -16.60 -0.03
N ARG A 460 -27.60 -16.55 0.72
CA ARG A 460 -26.54 -17.58 0.71
C ARG A 460 -26.60 -18.54 1.90
N GLY A 461 -27.67 -18.48 2.70
CA GLY A 461 -27.88 -19.38 3.83
C GLY A 461 -26.88 -19.19 4.98
N PHE A 462 -26.39 -17.96 5.17
CA PHE A 462 -25.68 -17.58 6.40
C PHE A 462 -26.68 -17.31 7.52
N GLN A 463 -26.32 -17.68 8.73
CA GLN A 463 -27.09 -17.40 9.94
C GLN A 463 -26.38 -16.31 10.73
N GLU A 464 -26.99 -15.13 10.84
CA GLU A 464 -26.44 -14.04 11.64
C GLU A 464 -26.56 -14.39 13.13
N VAL A 465 -25.47 -14.23 13.87
CA VAL A 465 -25.35 -14.48 15.30
C VAL A 465 -24.82 -13.25 16.02
N ALA A 466 -25.08 -13.16 17.32
CA ALA A 466 -24.51 -12.14 18.20
C ALA A 466 -23.68 -12.82 19.29
N SER A 467 -22.43 -12.37 19.46
CA SER A 467 -21.49 -12.91 20.43
C SER A 467 -20.99 -11.82 21.41
N PRO A 468 -20.65 -12.16 22.68
CA PRO A 468 -20.11 -11.21 23.64
C PRO A 468 -18.90 -10.40 23.13
N ASN A 469 -18.69 -9.21 23.72
CA ASN A 469 -17.52 -8.36 23.40
C ASN A 469 -16.33 -8.59 24.33
N ILE A 470 -16.57 -9.15 25.52
CA ILE A 470 -15.57 -9.33 26.58
C ILE A 470 -15.48 -10.81 26.91
N TYR A 471 -14.26 -11.35 26.94
CA TYR A 471 -14.00 -12.75 27.29
C TYR A 471 -12.84 -12.86 28.26
N ASN A 472 -12.85 -13.94 29.05
CA ASN A 472 -11.73 -14.34 29.89
C ASN A 472 -10.51 -14.72 29.03
N SER A 473 -9.28 -14.45 29.49
CA SER A 473 -8.04 -14.72 28.75
C SER A 473 -7.89 -16.18 28.32
N LYS A 474 -8.46 -17.11 29.11
CA LYS A 474 -8.49 -18.56 28.85
C LYS A 474 -9.04 -18.90 27.46
N LEU A 475 -9.99 -18.12 26.93
CA LEU A 475 -10.50 -18.33 25.56
C LEU A 475 -9.41 -18.11 24.52
N TRP A 476 -8.65 -17.03 24.69
CA TRP A 476 -7.58 -16.64 23.77
C TRP A 476 -6.37 -17.57 23.89
N GLU A 477 -6.06 -18.03 25.10
CA GLU A 477 -5.04 -19.06 25.35
C GLU A 477 -5.40 -20.39 24.67
N THR A 478 -6.66 -20.81 24.80
CA THR A 478 -7.19 -22.00 24.13
C THR A 478 -7.04 -21.86 22.62
N SER A 479 -7.44 -20.72 22.06
CA SER A 479 -7.36 -20.47 20.62
C SER A 479 -5.93 -20.29 20.09
N GLY A 480 -4.95 -19.97 20.94
CA GLY A 480 -3.58 -19.62 20.55
C GLY A 480 -3.32 -18.13 20.31
N HIS A 481 -4.37 -17.31 20.25
CA HIS A 481 -4.25 -15.88 20.00
C HIS A 481 -3.57 -15.15 21.16
N TRP A 482 -3.63 -15.65 22.39
CA TRP A 482 -2.93 -15.01 23.50
C TRP A 482 -1.41 -14.97 23.29
N GLN A 483 -0.83 -16.08 22.82
CA GLN A 483 0.61 -16.21 22.61
C GLN A 483 1.14 -15.38 21.42
N HIS A 484 0.27 -15.09 20.44
CA HIS A 484 0.67 -14.42 19.20
C HIS A 484 0.13 -12.99 19.04
N TYR A 485 -0.91 -12.61 19.79
CA TYR A 485 -1.67 -11.39 19.55
C TYR A 485 -2.00 -10.56 20.80
N SER A 486 -1.64 -11.03 22.01
CA SER A 486 -1.96 -10.34 23.28
C SER A 486 -1.46 -8.89 23.35
N GLU A 487 -0.30 -8.57 22.77
CA GLU A 487 0.25 -7.20 22.72
C GLU A 487 -0.68 -6.23 21.97
N ASN A 488 -1.46 -6.74 21.02
CA ASN A 488 -2.42 -5.99 20.21
C ASN A 488 -3.86 -6.10 20.73
N MET A 489 -4.07 -6.59 21.95
CA MET A 489 -5.39 -6.73 22.58
C MET A 489 -5.57 -5.70 23.69
N PHE A 490 -6.81 -5.23 23.88
CA PHE A 490 -7.17 -4.50 25.09
C PHE A 490 -7.55 -5.50 26.18
N SER A 491 -6.68 -5.65 27.18
CA SER A 491 -6.90 -6.51 28.35
C SER A 491 -6.97 -5.71 29.64
N PHE A 492 -7.77 -6.17 30.59
CA PHE A 492 -7.94 -5.55 31.90
C PHE A 492 -8.21 -6.63 32.96
N PRO A 493 -7.75 -6.41 34.21
CA PRO A 493 -8.02 -7.32 35.30
C PRO A 493 -9.50 -7.22 35.74
N VAL A 494 -10.13 -8.35 36.00
CA VAL A 494 -11.46 -8.44 36.62
C VAL A 494 -11.35 -9.48 37.74
N GLU A 495 -11.46 -9.03 38.98
CA GLU A 495 -11.22 -9.85 40.17
C GLU A 495 -9.84 -10.52 40.15
N GLN A 496 -9.77 -11.85 40.03
CA GLN A 496 -8.53 -12.62 40.00
C GLN A 496 -8.12 -13.05 38.58
N ASP A 497 -8.95 -12.80 37.58
CA ASP A 497 -8.74 -13.23 36.20
C ASP A 497 -8.46 -12.02 35.28
N ILE A 498 -7.86 -12.28 34.12
CA ILE A 498 -7.66 -11.28 33.07
C ILE A 498 -8.77 -11.45 32.04
N PHE A 499 -9.42 -10.35 31.67
CA PHE A 499 -10.38 -10.30 30.59
C PHE A 499 -9.84 -9.44 29.45
N ALA A 500 -10.34 -9.66 28.25
CA ALA A 500 -9.98 -8.87 27.08
C ALA A 500 -11.19 -8.62 26.19
N LEU A 501 -11.17 -7.45 25.54
CA LEU A 501 -12.08 -7.17 24.43
C LEU A 501 -11.70 -8.06 23.24
N LYS A 502 -12.70 -8.61 22.54
CA LYS A 502 -12.45 -9.49 21.40
C LYS A 502 -11.74 -8.74 20.25
N PRO A 503 -10.61 -9.26 19.74
CA PRO A 503 -9.96 -8.73 18.52
C PRO A 503 -10.49 -9.37 17.22
N MET A 504 -11.28 -10.45 17.36
CA MET A 504 -11.88 -11.26 16.29
C MET A 504 -13.05 -12.10 16.83
N ASN A 505 -13.94 -12.58 15.95
CA ASN A 505 -15.12 -13.34 16.37
C ASN A 505 -14.91 -14.87 16.43
N CYS A 506 -13.88 -15.39 15.74
CA CYS A 506 -13.71 -16.83 15.49
C CYS A 506 -13.78 -17.71 16.76
N PRO A 507 -13.07 -17.38 17.86
CA PRO A 507 -13.14 -18.18 19.09
C PRO A 507 -14.54 -18.24 19.71
N GLY A 508 -15.31 -17.15 19.63
CA GLY A 508 -16.71 -17.14 20.07
C GLY A 508 -17.58 -18.06 19.23
N HIS A 509 -17.39 -18.08 17.91
CA HIS A 509 -18.13 -18.96 17.01
C HIS A 509 -17.77 -20.44 17.21
N CYS A 510 -16.54 -20.76 17.61
CA CYS A 510 -16.16 -22.10 18.01
C CYS A 510 -16.96 -22.59 19.22
N LEU A 511 -17.16 -21.73 20.23
CA LEU A 511 -18.02 -22.05 21.39
C LEU A 511 -19.48 -22.28 20.97
N MET A 512 -19.99 -21.50 20.01
CA MET A 512 -21.36 -21.67 19.48
C MET A 512 -21.50 -22.97 18.69
N PHE A 513 -20.47 -23.37 17.94
CA PHE A 513 -20.43 -24.67 17.27
C PHE A 513 -20.50 -25.79 18.31
N SER A 514 -19.64 -25.76 19.34
CA SER A 514 -19.51 -26.79 20.37
C SER A 514 -20.65 -26.83 21.40
N HIS A 515 -21.56 -25.84 21.40
CA HIS A 515 -22.64 -25.76 22.37
C HIS A 515 -23.55 -27.00 22.37
N ARG A 516 -23.71 -27.66 21.22
CA ARG A 516 -24.43 -28.93 21.09
C ARG A 516 -23.75 -29.86 20.07
N PRO A 517 -24.00 -31.19 20.16
CA PRO A 517 -23.56 -32.12 19.12
C PRO A 517 -24.04 -31.71 17.73
N ARG A 518 -23.17 -31.89 16.73
CA ARG A 518 -23.43 -31.55 15.32
C ARG A 518 -23.46 -32.80 14.47
N SER A 519 -24.36 -32.85 13.49
CA SER A 519 -24.41 -33.92 12.49
C SER A 519 -23.77 -33.46 11.18
N TRP A 520 -23.16 -34.38 10.43
CA TRP A 520 -22.67 -34.10 9.07
C TRP A 520 -23.76 -33.50 8.16
N ARG A 521 -25.05 -33.78 8.43
CA ARG A 521 -26.20 -33.26 7.68
C ARG A 521 -26.41 -31.76 7.85
N GLU A 522 -25.88 -31.19 8.93
CA GLU A 522 -25.95 -29.75 9.21
C GLU A 522 -24.80 -28.98 8.57
N LEU A 523 -23.78 -29.67 8.04
CA LEU A 523 -22.64 -29.06 7.37
C LEU A 523 -22.91 -28.90 5.87
N PRO A 524 -22.63 -27.73 5.28
CA PRO A 524 -21.89 -26.61 5.85
C PRO A 524 -22.73 -25.70 6.77
N LEU A 525 -22.24 -25.42 7.98
CA LEU A 525 -22.83 -24.46 8.91
C LEU A 525 -22.16 -23.11 8.75
N ARG A 526 -22.92 -22.08 8.39
CA ARG A 526 -22.40 -20.74 8.08
C ARG A 526 -22.85 -19.72 9.12
N LEU A 527 -21.95 -19.29 10.01
CA LEU A 527 -22.24 -18.27 11.02
C LEU A 527 -21.69 -16.92 10.57
N ALA A 528 -22.52 -15.88 10.59
CA ALA A 528 -22.13 -14.50 10.26
C ALA A 528 -22.28 -13.60 11.48
N ASP A 529 -21.40 -12.62 11.67
CA ASP A 529 -21.41 -11.76 12.86
C ASP A 529 -20.85 -10.37 12.54
N PHE A 530 -21.69 -9.34 12.71
CA PHE A 530 -21.28 -7.93 12.66
C PHE A 530 -20.81 -7.42 14.03
N GLY A 531 -20.26 -8.28 14.87
CA GLY A 531 -19.83 -7.96 16.22
C GLY A 531 -18.74 -6.89 16.27
N VAL A 532 -18.74 -6.11 17.36
CA VAL A 532 -17.75 -5.05 17.57
C VAL A 532 -16.41 -5.67 17.97
N LEU A 533 -15.37 -5.33 17.23
CA LEU A 533 -14.00 -5.80 17.45
C LEU A 533 -13.11 -4.65 17.90
N HIS A 534 -12.12 -4.99 18.73
CA HIS A 534 -11.13 -4.05 19.23
C HIS A 534 -9.70 -4.56 19.06
N ARG A 535 -8.83 -3.74 18.48
CA ARG A 535 -7.39 -4.00 18.36
C ARG A 535 -6.61 -2.81 18.92
N ASN A 536 -5.64 -3.06 19.78
CA ASN A 536 -4.79 -2.04 20.40
C ASN A 536 -3.69 -1.57 19.43
N GLU A 537 -4.11 -0.98 18.31
CA GLU A 537 -3.21 -0.40 17.33
C GLU A 537 -2.39 0.74 17.95
N LEU A 538 -1.12 0.84 17.54
CA LEU A 538 -0.23 1.92 17.96
C LEU A 538 -0.80 3.27 17.51
N SER A 539 -0.84 4.25 18.42
CA SER A 539 -1.49 5.56 18.19
C SER A 539 -0.95 6.28 16.95
N GLY A 540 0.37 6.20 16.69
CA GLY A 540 1.02 6.80 15.52
C GLY A 540 0.66 6.14 14.18
N THR A 541 0.00 4.99 14.19
CA THR A 541 -0.41 4.27 12.96
C THR A 541 -1.87 4.50 12.59
N LEU A 542 -2.66 5.11 13.48
CA LEU A 542 -4.07 5.38 13.26
C LEU A 542 -4.26 6.39 12.12
N THR A 543 -5.16 6.10 11.18
CA THR A 543 -5.37 6.95 10.01
C THR A 543 -6.83 6.94 9.57
N GLY A 544 -7.57 7.96 10.00
CA GLY A 544 -8.99 8.13 9.70
C GLY A 544 -9.76 6.83 9.91
N LEU A 545 -10.53 6.42 8.91
CA LEU A 545 -11.30 5.17 8.92
C LEU A 545 -10.52 3.95 8.37
N THR A 546 -9.36 4.16 7.74
CA THR A 546 -8.57 3.07 7.13
C THR A 546 -7.84 2.20 8.16
N ARG A 547 -7.48 2.75 9.32
CA ARG A 547 -6.86 2.02 10.45
C ARG A 547 -7.35 2.59 11.77
N VAL A 548 -8.16 1.79 12.47
CA VAL A 548 -8.94 2.14 13.67
C VAL A 548 -8.73 1.08 14.75
N ARG A 549 -8.99 1.46 16.00
CA ARG A 549 -8.96 0.55 17.16
C ARG A 549 -10.27 -0.19 17.35
N ARG A 550 -11.40 0.46 17.06
CA ARG A 550 -12.74 -0.14 17.08
C ARG A 550 -13.25 -0.26 15.66
N PHE A 551 -13.75 -1.44 15.30
CA PHE A 551 -14.35 -1.69 13.98
C PHE A 551 -15.41 -2.79 14.05
N GLN A 552 -16.29 -2.86 13.04
CA GLN A 552 -17.11 -4.05 12.79
C GLN A 552 -16.77 -4.57 11.41
N GLN A 553 -16.68 -5.89 11.29
CA GLN A 553 -16.43 -6.56 10.02
C GLN A 553 -17.66 -7.36 9.61
N ASP A 554 -17.81 -7.58 8.32
CA ASP A 554 -18.74 -8.56 7.78
C ASP A 554 -18.18 -9.99 7.93
N ASP A 555 -17.81 -10.31 9.17
CA ASP A 555 -17.09 -11.52 9.53
C ASP A 555 -18.04 -12.73 9.46
N ALA A 556 -17.53 -13.84 8.93
CA ALA A 556 -18.27 -15.09 8.91
C ALA A 556 -17.33 -16.30 8.96
N HIS A 557 -17.83 -17.35 9.60
CA HIS A 557 -17.14 -18.62 9.80
C HIS A 557 -18.01 -19.77 9.26
N ILE A 558 -17.48 -20.46 8.24
CA ILE A 558 -18.14 -21.61 7.65
C ILE A 558 -17.47 -22.87 8.21
N PHE A 559 -18.23 -23.67 8.95
CA PHE A 559 -17.81 -24.98 9.40
C PHE A 559 -18.26 -25.99 8.35
N CYS A 560 -17.29 -26.65 7.70
CA CYS A 560 -17.57 -27.60 6.62
C CYS A 560 -16.69 -28.85 6.74
N THR A 561 -16.99 -29.86 5.95
CA THR A 561 -16.13 -31.05 5.81
C THR A 561 -15.00 -30.77 4.81
N MET A 562 -13.92 -31.58 4.83
CA MET A 562 -12.81 -31.46 3.88
C MET A 562 -13.26 -31.53 2.41
N GLU A 563 -14.29 -32.34 2.12
CA GLU A 563 -14.83 -32.51 0.77
C GLU A 563 -15.63 -31.28 0.29
N GLN A 564 -16.13 -30.46 1.22
CA GLN A 564 -16.95 -29.29 0.92
C GLN A 564 -16.13 -28.00 0.69
N ILE A 565 -14.83 -28.01 1.00
CA ILE A 565 -13.96 -26.82 0.94
C ILE A 565 -14.05 -26.14 -0.44
N GLU A 566 -13.84 -26.89 -1.52
CA GLU A 566 -13.84 -26.32 -2.88
C GLU A 566 -15.19 -25.68 -3.23
N SER A 567 -16.30 -26.33 -2.87
CA SER A 567 -17.66 -25.80 -3.12
C SER A 567 -17.96 -24.53 -2.33
N GLU A 568 -17.56 -24.47 -1.05
CA GLU A 568 -17.76 -23.28 -0.20
C GLU A 568 -16.83 -22.15 -0.63
N MET A 569 -15.61 -22.48 -1.05
CA MET A 569 -14.66 -21.50 -1.59
C MET A 569 -15.20 -20.82 -2.85
N LYS A 570 -15.75 -21.60 -3.78
CA LYS A 570 -16.43 -21.08 -4.97
C LYS A 570 -17.61 -20.17 -4.60
N GLY A 571 -18.41 -20.56 -3.60
CA GLY A 571 -19.50 -19.74 -3.08
C GLY A 571 -19.01 -18.40 -2.50
N CYS A 572 -17.89 -18.39 -1.79
CA CYS A 572 -17.28 -17.17 -1.28
C CYS A 572 -16.73 -16.25 -2.38
N LEU A 573 -16.08 -16.83 -3.41
CA LEU A 573 -15.57 -16.05 -4.55
C LEU A 573 -16.69 -15.47 -5.43
N ASP A 574 -17.79 -16.20 -5.63
CA ASP A 574 -18.98 -15.66 -6.31
C ASP A 574 -19.63 -14.54 -5.50
N PHE A 575 -19.70 -14.70 -4.17
CA PHE A 575 -20.20 -13.65 -3.29
C PHE A 575 -19.34 -12.38 -3.37
N LEU A 576 -18.01 -12.54 -3.35
CA LEU A 576 -17.08 -11.43 -3.54
C LEU A 576 -17.37 -10.67 -4.85
N ARG A 577 -17.46 -11.39 -5.97
CA ARG A 577 -17.76 -10.81 -7.29
C ARG A 577 -19.08 -10.04 -7.28
N CYS A 578 -20.15 -10.65 -6.77
CA CYS A 578 -21.46 -10.03 -6.68
C CYS A 578 -21.44 -8.69 -5.91
N VAL A 579 -20.68 -8.61 -4.82
CA VAL A 579 -20.57 -7.40 -4.01
C VAL A 579 -19.71 -6.35 -4.69
N TYR A 580 -18.56 -6.73 -5.27
CA TYR A 580 -17.62 -5.78 -5.85
C TYR A 580 -18.11 -5.21 -7.18
N ASP A 581 -18.88 -5.98 -7.96
CA ASP A 581 -19.52 -5.52 -9.19
C ASP A 581 -20.51 -4.37 -8.94
N VAL A 582 -21.25 -4.42 -7.82
CA VAL A 582 -22.17 -3.34 -7.39
C VAL A 582 -21.42 -2.02 -7.19
N PHE A 583 -20.21 -2.08 -6.63
CA PHE A 583 -19.37 -0.89 -6.45
C PHE A 583 -18.53 -0.54 -7.70
N GLY A 584 -18.44 -1.45 -8.67
CA GLY A 584 -17.57 -1.29 -9.83
C GLY A 584 -16.08 -1.44 -9.54
N PHE A 585 -15.72 -2.19 -8.49
CA PHE A 585 -14.33 -2.40 -8.12
C PHE A 585 -13.68 -3.50 -8.94
N SER A 586 -12.48 -3.22 -9.43
CA SER A 586 -11.55 -4.26 -9.90
C SER A 586 -10.71 -4.78 -8.72
N PHE A 587 -10.37 -6.06 -8.75
CA PHE A 587 -9.62 -6.70 -7.68
C PHE A 587 -8.49 -7.59 -8.21
N GLN A 588 -7.48 -7.82 -7.37
CA GLN A 588 -6.40 -8.76 -7.61
C GLN A 588 -6.40 -9.84 -6.54
N LEU A 589 -6.31 -11.09 -6.98
CA LEU A 589 -6.25 -12.26 -6.12
C LEU A 589 -4.79 -12.64 -5.84
N HIS A 590 -4.47 -12.85 -4.57
CA HIS A 590 -3.17 -13.35 -4.14
C HIS A 590 -3.35 -14.63 -3.31
N LEU A 591 -2.62 -15.69 -3.68
CA LEU A 591 -2.54 -16.91 -2.90
C LEU A 591 -1.37 -16.81 -1.94
N SER A 592 -1.67 -16.66 -0.65
CA SER A 592 -0.67 -16.53 0.41
C SER A 592 -0.43 -17.88 1.08
N THR A 593 0.77 -18.43 0.88
CA THR A 593 1.16 -19.80 1.27
C THR A 593 1.86 -19.84 2.64
N ARG A 594 2.15 -21.06 3.10
CA ARG A 594 2.70 -21.38 4.43
C ARG A 594 3.87 -20.47 4.85
N PRO A 595 3.77 -19.75 5.98
CA PRO A 595 4.87 -18.95 6.54
C PRO A 595 5.96 -19.81 7.19
N GLU A 596 7.11 -19.22 7.54
CA GLU A 596 8.18 -19.92 8.29
C GLU A 596 7.70 -20.45 9.65
N LYS A 597 6.84 -19.70 10.33
CA LYS A 597 6.22 -20.07 11.61
C LYS A 597 4.77 -20.50 11.38
N TYR A 598 4.53 -21.80 11.28
CA TYR A 598 3.20 -22.38 11.06
C TYR A 598 2.85 -23.45 12.10
N LEU A 599 1.56 -23.74 12.24
CA LEU A 599 1.02 -24.83 13.07
C LEU A 599 0.39 -25.91 12.19
N GLY A 600 0.44 -27.17 12.65
CA GLY A 600 -0.17 -28.32 11.98
C GLY A 600 0.74 -29.08 11.02
N ASP A 601 0.20 -30.14 10.44
CA ASP A 601 0.94 -31.06 9.59
C ASP A 601 1.19 -30.52 8.18
N ILE A 602 2.40 -30.72 7.67
CA ILE A 602 2.82 -30.30 6.32
C ILE A 602 1.90 -30.88 5.24
N ALA A 603 1.43 -32.12 5.41
CA ALA A 603 0.54 -32.77 4.45
C ALA A 603 -0.80 -32.02 4.31
N VAL A 604 -1.38 -31.57 5.43
CA VAL A 604 -2.63 -30.79 5.43
C VAL A 604 -2.42 -29.43 4.76
N TRP A 605 -1.29 -28.78 5.05
CA TRP A 605 -0.91 -27.53 4.37
C TRP A 605 -0.80 -27.68 2.86
N ASN A 606 -0.06 -28.69 2.39
CA ASN A 606 0.11 -28.91 0.95
C ASN A 606 -1.23 -29.22 0.26
N GLN A 607 -2.13 -29.95 0.94
CA GLN A 607 -3.48 -30.20 0.43
C GLN A 607 -4.32 -28.92 0.37
N ALA A 608 -4.30 -28.11 1.43
CA ALA A 608 -5.04 -26.87 1.52
C ALA A 608 -4.59 -25.83 0.47
N GLU A 609 -3.27 -25.67 0.30
CA GLU A 609 -2.70 -24.78 -0.73
C GLU A 609 -3.13 -25.21 -2.13
N LYS A 610 -3.09 -26.51 -2.42
CA LYS A 610 -3.53 -27.06 -3.70
C LYS A 610 -5.04 -26.87 -3.95
N GLN A 611 -5.87 -27.03 -2.92
CA GLN A 611 -7.32 -26.79 -3.04
C GLN A 611 -7.64 -25.31 -3.29
N LEU A 612 -6.94 -24.38 -2.64
CA LEU A 612 -7.09 -22.95 -2.91
C LEU A 612 -6.60 -22.59 -4.32
N GLU A 613 -5.47 -23.16 -4.76
CA GLU A 613 -4.96 -22.99 -6.12
C GLU A 613 -5.98 -23.48 -7.17
N ASN A 614 -6.55 -24.67 -6.98
CA ASN A 614 -7.59 -25.20 -7.85
C ASN A 614 -8.83 -24.29 -7.90
N SER A 615 -9.29 -23.82 -6.73
CA SER A 615 -10.45 -22.93 -6.64
C SER A 615 -10.22 -21.61 -7.36
N LEU A 616 -9.01 -21.04 -7.27
CA LEU A 616 -8.61 -19.83 -8.00
C LEU A 616 -8.54 -20.07 -9.50
N ASN A 617 -7.98 -21.19 -9.94
CA ASN A 617 -7.88 -21.56 -11.35
C ASN A 617 -9.27 -21.76 -11.99
N GLU A 618 -10.20 -22.40 -11.27
CA GLU A 618 -11.58 -22.58 -11.74
C GLU A 618 -12.37 -21.26 -11.76
N PHE A 619 -12.09 -20.34 -10.83
CA PHE A 619 -12.72 -19.02 -10.81
C PHE A 619 -12.41 -18.19 -12.07
N GLY A 620 -11.28 -18.46 -12.74
CA GLY A 620 -10.96 -17.92 -14.06
C GLY A 620 -10.35 -16.52 -14.06
N GLU A 621 -10.17 -15.89 -12.89
CA GLU A 621 -9.50 -14.59 -12.76
C GLU A 621 -7.99 -14.72 -12.54
N PRO A 622 -7.16 -13.79 -13.06
CA PRO A 622 -5.72 -13.80 -12.82
C PRO A 622 -5.38 -13.65 -11.33
N TRP A 623 -4.50 -14.52 -10.84
CA TRP A 623 -3.99 -14.48 -9.46
C TRP A 623 -2.47 -14.54 -9.41
N LYS A 624 -1.89 -14.09 -8.30
CA LYS A 624 -0.44 -14.09 -8.03
C LYS A 624 -0.12 -14.90 -6.79
N LEU A 625 1.03 -15.56 -6.77
CA LEU A 625 1.53 -16.21 -5.56
C LEU A 625 2.16 -15.16 -4.63
N ASN A 626 1.92 -15.27 -3.33
CA ASN A 626 2.52 -14.45 -2.28
C ASN A 626 3.18 -15.37 -1.23
N PRO A 627 4.39 -15.89 -1.52
CA PRO A 627 5.00 -16.93 -0.71
C PRO A 627 5.24 -16.50 0.74
N GLY A 628 4.82 -17.33 1.70
CA GLY A 628 5.12 -17.13 3.12
C GLY A 628 4.26 -16.10 3.85
N ASP A 629 3.24 -15.53 3.20
CA ASP A 629 2.35 -14.53 3.79
C ASP A 629 1.03 -15.12 4.33
N GLY A 630 0.90 -16.45 4.39
CA GLY A 630 -0.25 -17.16 4.97
C GLY A 630 -0.40 -16.91 6.48
N ALA A 631 -1.60 -17.14 7.02
CA ALA A 631 -1.80 -17.09 8.47
C ALA A 631 -1.09 -18.27 9.15
N PHE A 632 -0.77 -18.18 10.44
CA PHE A 632 -0.07 -19.26 11.14
C PHE A 632 -0.87 -20.58 11.22
N TYR A 633 -2.18 -20.54 10.98
CA TYR A 633 -3.12 -21.66 11.05
C TYR A 633 -3.61 -22.20 9.69
N GLY A 634 -3.27 -21.53 8.59
CA GLY A 634 -3.64 -22.01 7.25
C GLY A 634 -3.40 -20.98 6.13
N PRO A 635 -3.49 -21.42 4.86
CA PRO A 635 -3.32 -20.56 3.70
C PRO A 635 -4.55 -19.67 3.49
N LYS A 636 -4.35 -18.53 2.80
CA LYS A 636 -5.43 -17.56 2.54
C LYS A 636 -5.39 -17.01 1.12
N ILE A 637 -6.57 -16.64 0.65
CA ILE A 637 -6.74 -15.81 -0.54
C ILE A 637 -6.89 -14.37 -0.06
N ASP A 638 -5.91 -13.53 -0.39
CA ASP A 638 -5.94 -12.11 -0.13
C ASP A 638 -6.47 -11.37 -1.36
N ILE A 639 -7.53 -10.59 -1.15
CA ILE A 639 -8.15 -9.82 -2.22
C ILE A 639 -7.81 -8.34 -2.03
N LYS A 640 -7.08 -7.80 -3.02
CA LYS A 640 -6.67 -6.40 -3.05
C LYS A 640 -7.55 -5.62 -4.03
N ILE A 641 -8.26 -4.61 -3.54
CA ILE A 641 -9.07 -3.69 -4.35
C ILE A 641 -8.19 -2.53 -4.80
N LYS A 642 -8.30 -2.14 -6.07
CA LYS A 642 -7.70 -0.90 -6.56
C LYS A 642 -8.70 0.25 -6.42
N ASP A 643 -8.34 1.29 -5.67
CA ASP A 643 -9.15 2.51 -5.57
C ASP A 643 -8.99 3.40 -6.81
N ALA A 644 -9.83 4.45 -6.93
CA ALA A 644 -9.82 5.38 -8.07
C ALA A 644 -8.51 6.16 -8.24
N ILE A 645 -7.63 6.20 -7.24
CA ILE A 645 -6.30 6.85 -7.31
C ILE A 645 -5.16 5.83 -7.45
N GLY A 646 -5.50 4.57 -7.70
CA GLY A 646 -4.58 3.51 -8.06
C GLY A 646 -3.91 2.78 -6.89
N ARG A 647 -4.32 3.03 -5.64
CA ARG A 647 -3.78 2.32 -4.47
C ARG A 647 -4.49 1.00 -4.27
N TYR A 648 -3.75 0.00 -3.81
CA TYR A 648 -4.29 -1.30 -3.46
C TYR A 648 -4.61 -1.38 -1.97
N HIS A 649 -5.84 -1.73 -1.64
CA HIS A 649 -6.29 -1.98 -0.28
C HIS A 649 -6.67 -3.45 -0.13
N GLN A 650 -6.10 -4.11 0.87
CA GLN A 650 -6.59 -5.43 1.26
C GLN A 650 -7.87 -5.26 2.10
N CYS A 651 -8.98 -5.74 1.57
CA CYS A 651 -10.32 -5.62 2.16
C CYS A 651 -10.91 -6.99 2.45
N ALA A 652 -11.14 -7.77 1.41
CA ALA A 652 -11.61 -9.13 1.56
C ALA A 652 -10.48 -10.12 1.81
N THR A 653 -10.85 -11.19 2.50
CA THR A 653 -9.98 -12.32 2.76
C THR A 653 -10.82 -13.56 2.89
N ILE A 654 -10.32 -14.69 2.38
CA ILE A 654 -10.89 -16.00 2.62
C ILE A 654 -9.77 -16.91 3.08
N GLN A 655 -9.87 -17.46 4.28
CA GLN A 655 -8.78 -18.15 4.96
C GLN A 655 -9.24 -19.51 5.46
N LEU A 656 -8.42 -20.53 5.25
CA LEU A 656 -8.66 -21.86 5.80
C LEU A 656 -8.02 -21.97 7.19
N ASP A 657 -8.73 -22.60 8.12
CA ASP A 657 -8.22 -22.89 9.45
C ASP A 657 -8.53 -24.34 9.84
N PHE A 658 -7.44 -25.08 10.05
CA PHE A 658 -7.44 -26.47 10.51
C PHE A 658 -7.07 -26.59 12.00
N GLN A 659 -6.60 -25.50 12.62
CA GLN A 659 -6.08 -25.48 13.98
C GLN A 659 -7.15 -25.19 15.02
N LEU A 660 -8.03 -24.21 14.80
CA LEU A 660 -9.10 -23.90 15.75
C LEU A 660 -10.00 -25.11 16.04
N PRO A 661 -10.42 -25.92 15.04
CA PRO A 661 -11.13 -27.17 15.30
C PRO A 661 -10.40 -28.13 16.24
N ILE A 662 -9.08 -28.24 16.13
CA ILE A 662 -8.26 -29.10 17.00
C ILE A 662 -8.19 -28.50 18.41
N ARG A 663 -7.87 -27.20 18.52
CA ARG A 663 -7.66 -26.52 19.81
C ARG A 663 -8.93 -26.42 20.65
N PHE A 664 -10.09 -26.28 20.02
CA PHE A 664 -11.39 -26.29 20.68
C PHE A 664 -12.02 -27.70 20.76
N ASN A 665 -11.34 -28.73 20.25
CA ASN A 665 -11.85 -30.09 20.16
C ASN A 665 -13.25 -30.16 19.51
N LEU A 666 -13.44 -29.43 18.40
CA LEU A 666 -14.69 -29.40 17.66
C LEU A 666 -14.87 -30.72 16.92
N THR A 667 -16.02 -31.37 17.11
CA THR A 667 -16.36 -32.60 16.38
C THR A 667 -17.79 -32.58 15.85
N PHE A 668 -18.05 -33.43 14.85
CA PHE A 668 -19.39 -33.72 14.35
C PHE A 668 -19.54 -35.23 14.12
N VAL A 669 -20.79 -35.71 14.16
CA VAL A 669 -21.14 -37.10 13.88
C VAL A 669 -21.13 -37.32 12.36
N GLY A 670 -20.20 -38.15 11.90
CA GLY A 670 -20.02 -38.55 10.50
C GLY A 670 -21.14 -39.44 9.96
N LYS A 671 -21.09 -39.75 8.66
CA LYS A 671 -22.06 -40.63 7.98
C LYS A 671 -22.14 -42.02 8.62
N ASP A 672 -21.00 -42.50 9.11
CA ASP A 672 -20.84 -43.83 9.69
C ASP A 672 -21.17 -43.87 11.20
N GLY A 673 -21.64 -42.75 11.77
CA GLY A 673 -21.96 -42.63 13.19
C GLY A 673 -20.75 -42.32 14.10
N ASP A 674 -19.54 -42.24 13.55
CA ASP A 674 -18.33 -41.81 14.28
C ASP A 674 -18.40 -40.33 14.66
N ASP A 675 -18.17 -40.01 15.93
CA ASP A 675 -18.21 -38.66 16.49
C ASP A 675 -16.83 -38.00 16.58
N LYS A 676 -15.81 -38.60 15.97
CA LYS A 676 -14.42 -38.10 15.97
C LYS A 676 -14.08 -37.21 14.77
N ALA A 677 -14.97 -37.07 13.79
CA ALA A 677 -14.72 -36.24 12.62
C ALA A 677 -14.65 -34.75 13.01
N ARG A 678 -13.67 -34.02 12.46
CA ARG A 678 -13.42 -32.60 12.73
C ARG A 678 -13.85 -31.74 11.54
N PRO A 679 -14.55 -30.62 11.77
CA PRO A 679 -14.83 -29.68 10.71
C PRO A 679 -13.55 -28.90 10.34
N VAL A 680 -13.57 -28.27 9.17
CA VAL A 680 -12.67 -27.21 8.75
C VAL A 680 -13.41 -25.88 8.84
N ILE A 681 -12.71 -24.83 9.24
CA ILE A 681 -13.28 -23.49 9.30
C ILE A 681 -12.78 -22.68 8.11
N ILE A 682 -13.70 -22.05 7.39
CA ILE A 682 -13.40 -21.00 6.41
C ILE A 682 -13.75 -19.66 7.05
N HIS A 683 -12.73 -18.85 7.34
CA HIS A 683 -12.88 -17.48 7.80
C HIS A 683 -13.04 -16.59 6.57
N ARG A 684 -14.04 -15.70 6.58
CA ARG A 684 -14.20 -14.78 5.46
C ARG A 684 -14.73 -13.42 5.87
N ALA A 685 -14.29 -12.42 5.11
CA ALA A 685 -14.87 -11.08 5.07
C ALA A 685 -14.86 -10.62 3.60
N ILE A 686 -15.94 -9.97 3.15
CA ILE A 686 -16.11 -9.49 1.76
C ILE A 686 -15.87 -7.98 1.70
N LEU A 687 -16.51 -7.21 2.59
CA LEU A 687 -16.19 -5.79 2.72
C LEU A 687 -14.87 -5.58 3.49
N GLY A 688 -14.59 -6.45 4.46
CA GLY A 688 -13.61 -6.17 5.49
C GLY A 688 -14.27 -5.40 6.63
N SER A 689 -13.59 -4.40 7.21
CA SER A 689 -14.29 -3.52 8.16
C SER A 689 -15.18 -2.52 7.43
N VAL A 690 -16.37 -2.28 7.97
CA VAL A 690 -17.31 -1.29 7.42
C VAL A 690 -16.68 0.09 7.42
N GLU A 691 -15.92 0.42 8.47
CA GLU A 691 -15.15 1.66 8.57
C GLU A 691 -14.19 1.83 7.38
N ARG A 692 -13.34 0.82 7.12
CA ARG A 692 -12.37 0.88 6.02
C ARG A 692 -13.07 0.95 4.67
N MET A 693 -14.16 0.21 4.50
CA MET A 693 -14.94 0.24 3.27
C MET A 693 -15.55 1.62 3.01
N ILE A 694 -16.10 2.30 4.03
CA ILE A 694 -16.59 3.68 3.91
C ILE A 694 -15.46 4.61 3.46
N ALA A 695 -14.24 4.47 4.01
CA ALA A 695 -13.09 5.26 3.61
C ALA A 695 -12.78 5.10 2.12
N ILE A 696 -12.68 3.85 1.65
CA ILE A 696 -12.36 3.51 0.27
C ILE A 696 -13.45 3.99 -0.67
N LEU A 697 -14.73 3.80 -0.33
CA LEU A 697 -15.85 4.27 -1.15
C LEU A 697 -15.90 5.81 -1.21
N THR A 698 -15.63 6.49 -0.11
CA THR A 698 -15.56 7.97 -0.07
C THR A 698 -14.49 8.47 -1.04
N GLU A 699 -13.31 7.87 -1.03
CA GLU A 699 -12.17 8.21 -1.89
C GLU A 699 -12.42 7.83 -3.36
N ASN A 700 -13.01 6.65 -3.60
CA ASN A 700 -13.33 6.15 -4.93
C ASN A 700 -14.32 7.06 -5.65
N TYR A 701 -15.41 7.42 -4.97
CA TYR A 701 -16.44 8.28 -5.53
C TYR A 701 -16.12 9.78 -5.40
N ALA A 702 -15.01 10.15 -4.78
CA ALA A 702 -14.69 11.55 -4.45
C ALA A 702 -15.84 12.28 -3.75
N GLY A 703 -16.55 11.56 -2.85
CA GLY A 703 -17.74 12.06 -2.16
C GLY A 703 -19.03 12.14 -3.01
N LYS A 704 -19.00 11.76 -4.29
CA LYS A 704 -20.18 11.67 -5.17
C LYS A 704 -20.86 10.30 -5.06
N TRP A 705 -21.47 10.03 -3.91
CA TRP A 705 -22.10 8.73 -3.62
C TRP A 705 -23.17 8.32 -4.65
N PRO A 706 -23.25 7.04 -5.04
CA PRO A 706 -24.35 6.54 -5.86
C PRO A 706 -25.67 6.65 -5.09
N LEU A 707 -26.79 6.81 -5.80
CA LEU A 707 -28.10 7.11 -5.20
C LEU A 707 -28.43 6.20 -4.01
N TRP A 708 -28.27 4.90 -4.16
CA TRP A 708 -28.68 3.93 -3.13
C TRP A 708 -27.89 4.03 -1.82
N LEU A 709 -26.65 4.56 -1.87
CA LEU A 709 -25.75 4.70 -0.73
C LEU A 709 -25.67 6.14 -0.21
N SER A 710 -26.07 7.11 -1.03
CA SER A 710 -25.92 8.52 -0.73
C SER A 710 -26.74 8.96 0.49
N PRO A 711 -26.13 9.67 1.46
CA PRO A 711 -26.87 10.27 2.58
C PRO A 711 -27.58 11.59 2.19
N ARG A 712 -27.53 11.97 0.91
CA ARG A 712 -28.12 13.19 0.34
C ARG A 712 -28.78 12.82 -0.99
N GLN A 713 -29.90 12.12 -0.95
CA GLN A 713 -30.53 11.59 -2.16
C GLN A 713 -31.34 12.67 -2.88
N VAL A 714 -32.18 13.39 -2.13
CA VAL A 714 -33.14 14.34 -2.72
C VAL A 714 -33.14 15.66 -1.94
N MET A 715 -33.08 16.78 -2.65
CA MET A 715 -33.26 18.12 -2.08
C MET A 715 -34.46 18.80 -2.72
N PHE A 716 -35.45 19.18 -1.92
CA PHE A 716 -36.58 20.01 -2.36
C PHE A 716 -36.23 21.50 -2.21
N VAL A 717 -36.46 22.26 -3.28
CA VAL A 717 -36.17 23.70 -3.32
C VAL A 717 -37.43 24.47 -3.75
N PRO A 718 -38.15 25.11 -2.82
CA PRO A 718 -39.28 25.97 -3.17
C PRO A 718 -38.80 27.26 -3.83
N VAL A 719 -39.54 27.71 -4.86
CA VAL A 719 -39.25 28.96 -5.60
C VAL A 719 -39.51 30.21 -4.74
N ASN A 720 -40.49 30.14 -3.83
CA ASN A 720 -40.86 31.23 -2.94
C ASN A 720 -41.35 30.68 -1.57
N PRO A 721 -41.53 31.53 -0.55
CA PRO A 721 -41.98 31.09 0.77
C PRO A 721 -43.40 30.48 0.81
N SER A 722 -44.30 30.83 -0.11
CA SER A 722 -45.68 30.27 -0.12
C SER A 722 -45.72 28.78 -0.49
N LEU A 723 -44.61 28.23 -0.98
CA LEU A 723 -44.46 26.83 -1.38
C LEU A 723 -43.71 25.97 -0.36
N GLU A 724 -43.28 26.55 0.77
CA GLU A 724 -42.53 25.82 1.80
C GLU A 724 -43.29 24.64 2.38
N ASP A 725 -44.60 24.79 2.62
CA ASP A 725 -45.41 23.70 3.17
C ASP A 725 -45.60 22.56 2.16
N TYR A 726 -45.70 22.89 0.88
CA TYR A 726 -45.74 21.87 -0.18
C TYR A 726 -44.39 21.13 -0.29
N ALA A 727 -43.27 21.85 -0.20
CA ALA A 727 -41.95 21.24 -0.19
C ALA A 727 -41.76 20.30 1.02
N LYS A 728 -42.25 20.68 2.21
CA LYS A 728 -42.22 19.82 3.42
C LYS A 728 -43.08 18.58 3.24
N GLU A 729 -44.26 18.71 2.66
CA GLU A 729 -45.16 17.58 2.39
C GLU A 729 -44.51 16.55 1.45
N LEU A 730 -43.95 17.01 0.33
CA LEU A 730 -43.23 16.13 -0.59
C LEU A 730 -41.97 15.52 0.04
N CYS A 731 -41.22 16.30 0.83
CA CYS A 731 -40.08 15.80 1.57
C CYS A 731 -40.49 14.65 2.50
N LYS A 732 -41.60 14.81 3.23
CA LYS A 732 -42.13 13.76 4.11
C LYS A 732 -42.54 12.52 3.32
N GLN A 733 -43.21 12.69 2.18
CA GLN A 733 -43.61 11.58 1.30
C GLN A 733 -42.39 10.76 0.83
N PHE A 734 -41.29 11.42 0.46
CA PHE A 734 -40.06 10.74 0.04
C PHE A 734 -39.35 10.04 1.21
N VAL A 735 -39.36 10.64 2.40
CA VAL A 735 -38.85 10.00 3.62
C VAL A 735 -39.66 8.74 3.97
N GLU A 736 -40.99 8.80 3.90
CA GLU A 736 -41.87 7.65 4.12
C GLU A 736 -41.64 6.53 3.08
N ALA A 737 -41.24 6.88 1.85
CA ALA A 737 -40.80 5.93 0.82
C ALA A 737 -39.36 5.42 1.02
N GLY A 738 -38.67 5.84 2.08
CA GLY A 738 -37.34 5.37 2.45
C GLY A 738 -36.17 6.14 1.83
N PHE A 739 -36.38 7.36 1.34
CA PHE A 739 -35.32 8.23 0.84
C PHE A 739 -34.78 9.20 1.90
N MET A 740 -33.49 9.54 1.78
CA MET A 740 -32.86 10.67 2.44
C MET A 740 -33.20 11.95 1.67
N ALA A 741 -34.32 12.57 2.05
CA ALA A 741 -34.79 13.83 1.48
C ALA A 741 -34.69 14.98 2.48
N ASP A 742 -34.26 16.14 1.99
CA ASP A 742 -34.21 17.40 2.72
C ASP A 742 -34.98 18.50 1.95
N ALA A 743 -35.37 19.58 2.62
CA ALA A 743 -35.97 20.76 2.00
C ALA A 743 -35.22 22.05 2.39
N ASP A 744 -34.82 22.86 1.41
CA ASP A 744 -34.14 24.14 1.64
C ASP A 744 -35.17 25.28 1.76
N LEU A 745 -35.55 25.56 3.01
CA LEU A 745 -36.54 26.57 3.38
C LEU A 745 -35.92 27.93 3.75
N ASP A 746 -34.66 28.19 3.39
CA ASP A 746 -34.02 29.48 3.72
C ASP A 746 -34.59 30.62 2.84
N SER A 747 -35.53 31.38 3.38
CA SER A 747 -36.17 32.50 2.68
C SER A 747 -35.20 33.66 2.36
N GLY A 748 -34.03 33.71 3.00
CA GLY A 748 -32.97 34.69 2.72
C GLY A 748 -32.08 34.35 1.52
N CYS A 749 -32.27 33.19 0.90
CA CYS A 749 -31.42 32.67 -0.17
C CYS A 749 -32.16 32.64 -1.52
N LEU A 750 -31.55 33.22 -2.56
CA LEU A 750 -32.09 33.16 -3.93
C LEU A 750 -32.13 31.71 -4.45
N LEU A 751 -33.14 31.38 -5.27
CA LEU A 751 -33.34 30.05 -5.85
C LEU A 751 -32.05 29.44 -6.46
N ASN A 752 -31.36 30.19 -7.32
CA ASN A 752 -30.12 29.71 -7.95
C ASN A 752 -29.00 29.42 -6.94
N LYS A 753 -28.96 30.16 -5.82
CA LYS A 753 -28.00 29.93 -4.74
C LYS A 753 -28.37 28.67 -3.95
N LYS A 754 -29.65 28.43 -3.67
CA LYS A 754 -30.13 27.17 -3.06
C LYS A 754 -29.77 25.95 -3.91
N ILE A 755 -30.04 26.01 -5.21
CA ILE A 755 -29.69 24.95 -6.17
C ILE A 755 -28.18 24.72 -6.14
N ARG A 756 -27.37 25.79 -6.24
CA ARG A 756 -25.90 25.68 -6.18
C ARG A 756 -25.42 25.07 -4.87
N ASN A 757 -26.00 25.45 -3.73
CA ASN A 757 -25.66 24.89 -2.43
C ASN A 757 -25.95 23.38 -2.38
N ALA A 758 -27.10 22.95 -2.90
CA ALA A 758 -27.46 21.54 -2.99
C ALA A 758 -26.50 20.75 -3.91
N GLN A 759 -26.07 21.34 -5.02
CA GLN A 759 -25.06 20.75 -5.91
C GLN A 759 -23.70 20.62 -5.23
N LEU A 760 -23.24 21.66 -4.55
CA LEU A 760 -21.98 21.64 -3.78
C LEU A 760 -22.02 20.60 -2.66
N ALA A 761 -23.17 20.47 -2.00
CA ALA A 761 -23.43 19.43 -1.01
C ALA A 761 -23.61 18.02 -1.61
N GLN A 762 -23.55 17.86 -2.94
CA GLN A 762 -23.62 16.59 -3.66
C GLN A 762 -24.96 15.84 -3.56
N TYR A 763 -26.10 16.53 -3.44
CA TYR A 763 -27.42 15.87 -3.55
C TYR A 763 -27.60 15.23 -4.92
N ASN A 764 -27.97 13.95 -4.98
CA ASN A 764 -28.15 13.25 -6.27
C ASN A 764 -29.18 13.96 -7.16
N PHE A 765 -30.34 14.28 -6.59
CA PHE A 765 -31.44 14.96 -7.27
C PHE A 765 -31.89 16.21 -6.51
N ILE A 766 -32.14 17.28 -7.24
CA ILE A 766 -32.64 18.56 -6.76
C ILE A 766 -33.99 18.79 -7.43
N LEU A 767 -35.05 18.82 -6.63
CA LEU A 767 -36.43 18.92 -7.05
C LEU A 767 -36.93 20.34 -6.76
N VAL A 768 -37.11 21.14 -7.80
CA VAL A 768 -37.60 22.51 -7.67
C VAL A 768 -39.13 22.51 -7.72
N VAL A 769 -39.77 23.21 -6.77
CA VAL A 769 -41.23 23.33 -6.69
C VAL A 769 -41.68 24.78 -6.80
N GLY A 770 -42.49 25.06 -7.83
CA GLY A 770 -43.17 26.32 -8.10
C GLY A 770 -44.69 26.21 -7.90
N GLU A 771 -45.42 27.29 -8.20
CA GLU A 771 -46.89 27.30 -8.15
C GLU A 771 -47.50 26.33 -9.19
N LYS A 772 -46.88 26.23 -10.37
CA LYS A 772 -47.31 25.30 -11.42
C LYS A 772 -47.17 23.84 -10.96
N GLU A 773 -46.03 23.53 -10.35
CA GLU A 773 -45.72 22.22 -9.80
C GLU A 773 -46.71 21.82 -8.70
N LYS A 774 -47.05 22.77 -7.81
CA LYS A 774 -48.07 22.56 -6.78
C LYS A 774 -49.46 22.27 -7.35
N MET A 775 -49.88 22.99 -8.40
CA MET A 775 -51.19 22.78 -9.03
C MET A 775 -51.31 21.43 -9.74
N THR A 776 -50.20 20.90 -10.26
CA THR A 776 -50.18 19.67 -11.07
C THR A 776 -49.63 18.45 -10.32
N ASN A 777 -49.31 18.61 -9.03
CA ASN A 777 -48.62 17.61 -8.22
C ASN A 777 -47.36 17.06 -8.90
N SER A 778 -46.51 17.97 -9.38
CA SER A 778 -45.30 17.69 -10.15
C SER A 778 -44.07 18.33 -9.51
N VAL A 779 -42.88 18.03 -10.05
CA VAL A 779 -41.60 18.62 -9.64
C VAL A 779 -40.74 18.88 -10.87
N ASN A 780 -39.92 19.94 -10.84
CA ASN A 780 -38.89 20.14 -11.84
C ASN A 780 -37.59 19.43 -11.39
N VAL A 781 -37.20 18.39 -12.12
CA VAL A 781 -36.09 17.50 -11.72
C VAL A 781 -34.76 17.99 -12.30
N ARG A 782 -33.75 18.07 -11.42
CA ARG A 782 -32.37 18.38 -11.78
C ARG A 782 -31.41 17.41 -11.11
N THR A 783 -30.31 17.09 -11.78
CA THR A 783 -29.24 16.28 -11.19
C THR A 783 -28.18 17.15 -10.54
N ARG A 784 -27.30 16.54 -9.72
CA ARG A 784 -26.17 17.22 -9.09
C ARG A 784 -25.24 17.95 -10.07
N ASP A 785 -25.09 17.43 -11.29
CA ASP A 785 -24.27 18.02 -12.36
C ASP A 785 -25.05 19.02 -13.25
N ASN A 786 -26.21 19.50 -12.76
CA ASN A 786 -27.07 20.50 -13.39
C ASN A 786 -27.78 20.05 -14.68
N LYS A 787 -27.91 18.74 -14.92
CA LYS A 787 -28.75 18.24 -16.03
C LYS A 787 -30.22 18.42 -15.65
N VAL A 788 -30.98 19.14 -16.47
CA VAL A 788 -32.40 19.42 -16.24
C VAL A 788 -33.24 18.40 -17.00
N HIS A 789 -34.06 17.63 -16.29
CA HIS A 789 -34.95 16.62 -16.88
C HIS A 789 -36.38 17.16 -17.11
N GLY A 790 -36.65 18.39 -16.66
CA GLY A 790 -37.94 19.04 -16.84
C GLY A 790 -38.94 18.70 -15.74
N GLU A 791 -40.22 18.98 -16.03
CA GLU A 791 -41.34 18.75 -15.11
C GLU A 791 -41.84 17.31 -15.25
N LEU A 792 -41.91 16.59 -14.12
CA LEU A 792 -42.43 15.23 -14.03
C LEU A 792 -43.36 15.11 -12.83
N SER A 793 -44.34 14.22 -12.90
CA SER A 793 -45.24 13.97 -11.75
C SER A 793 -44.45 13.41 -10.56
N VAL A 794 -44.89 13.76 -9.35
CA VAL A 794 -44.25 13.27 -8.11
C VAL A 794 -44.21 11.74 -8.06
N GLU A 795 -45.30 11.09 -8.47
CA GLU A 795 -45.42 9.63 -8.52
C GLU A 795 -44.42 8.99 -9.48
N GLU A 796 -44.25 9.56 -10.67
CA GLU A 796 -43.30 9.07 -11.66
C GLU A 796 -41.85 9.19 -11.16
N VAL A 797 -41.50 10.34 -10.57
CA VAL A 797 -40.16 10.56 -10.01
C VAL A 797 -39.87 9.56 -8.90
N LEU A 798 -40.81 9.37 -7.97
CA LEU A 798 -40.65 8.45 -6.86
C LEU A 798 -40.49 7.00 -7.34
N ALA A 799 -41.27 6.57 -8.34
CA ALA A 799 -41.17 5.25 -8.94
C ALA A 799 -39.81 5.03 -9.63
N ARG A 800 -39.33 6.00 -10.43
CA ARG A 800 -38.03 5.93 -11.10
C ARG A 800 -36.88 5.86 -10.09
N LEU A 801 -36.88 6.73 -9.08
CA LEU A 801 -35.83 6.72 -8.05
C LEU A 801 -35.82 5.44 -7.24
N THR A 802 -37.01 4.86 -6.98
CA THR A 802 -37.13 3.59 -6.27
C THR A 802 -36.49 2.46 -7.06
N LEU A 803 -36.77 2.40 -8.37
CA LEU A 803 -36.15 1.42 -9.26
C LEU A 803 -34.62 1.58 -9.30
N LEU A 804 -34.12 2.80 -9.46
CA LEU A 804 -32.68 3.09 -9.51
C LEU A 804 -31.97 2.73 -8.19
N LYS A 805 -32.64 2.97 -7.05
CA LYS A 805 -32.13 2.60 -5.73
C LYS A 805 -32.11 1.08 -5.55
N GLN A 806 -33.19 0.38 -5.89
CA GLN A 806 -33.30 -1.07 -5.78
C GLN A 806 -32.33 -1.82 -6.71
N SER A 807 -32.12 -1.30 -7.93
CA SER A 807 -31.14 -1.86 -8.86
C SER A 807 -29.69 -1.50 -8.50
N ARG A 808 -29.47 -0.76 -7.40
CA ARG A 808 -28.17 -0.26 -6.94
C ARG A 808 -27.39 0.43 -8.06
N CYS A 809 -28.09 1.22 -8.88
CA CYS A 809 -27.50 1.86 -10.05
C CYS A 809 -26.34 2.77 -9.64
N ARG A 810 -25.18 2.59 -10.29
CA ARG A 810 -23.97 3.38 -10.03
C ARG A 810 -24.10 4.83 -10.53
N ASN A 811 -24.77 5.02 -11.67
CA ASN A 811 -24.88 6.31 -12.36
C ASN A 811 -26.36 6.72 -12.49
N ALA A 812 -27.08 6.74 -11.36
CA ALA A 812 -28.53 6.99 -11.35
C ALA A 812 -28.91 8.31 -12.04
N GLU A 813 -28.09 9.35 -11.92
CA GLU A 813 -28.30 10.67 -12.53
C GLU A 813 -28.15 10.68 -14.05
N GLU A 814 -27.33 9.78 -14.61
CA GLU A 814 -27.16 9.66 -16.05
C GLU A 814 -28.32 8.89 -16.69
N VAL A 815 -28.81 7.87 -15.97
CA VAL A 815 -29.85 6.93 -16.40
C VAL A 815 -31.28 7.46 -16.22
N PHE A 816 -31.49 8.36 -15.25
CA PHE A 816 -32.80 8.98 -14.95
C PHE A 816 -33.47 9.60 -16.18
#